data_AF-A0A370HDW1-F1
#
_entry.id   AF-A0A370HDW1-F1
#
_cell.length_a   1.000
_cell.length_b   1.000
_cell.length_c   1.000
_cell.angle_alpha   90.00
_cell.angle_beta   90.00
_cell.angle_gamma   90.00
#
_symmetry.space_group_name_H-M   'P 1'
#
loop_
_entity.id
_entity.type
_entity.pdbx_description
1 polymer ?
#
loop_
_entity_poly.entity_id
_entity_poly.type
_entity_poly.pdbx_seq_one_letter_code
_entity_poly.pdbx_strand_id
1 'polypeptide(L)'
;MAPVPGRDRIRAVRKQIRAGGALLGAVRRDPRIARELIAGLTGRADAVPAGPAPAEDRLAPAGLTEFAKTAHATQEIAAPRDTVVAYLSDLDRLGEWFTLHSGWRDQAPGAIREGLTFTQQALVMGLPADIRWTVAAVDDSGFELRGEAPQQVRIGYWITVTGSASQTTVYFDAGVAGPPIEGPLGGSVARSLGDAMRDSLAKLPDAIAAAGPVRPRAARTPVRHTASGVDLDPNTPVLVGVGQVVQRTPDPSYGDPAGLAVQALRRAASDAGAGEQLLRDADAVFAVACTSWQYRDLGAVVADRLGARGVDTVQSSPFGGDGGQLVINEAAAAVAAGDYEIVLVTGTEAGATQAAAPRAGVEVSWPEQGPEVAPTRTVGVDKAANNPPETAAGLIAPINMYALLESANRHRLGRTPAEHDRAVAELWSRLSAVAAGNEYAWQPQEFSAEEIATATADNRLVSTPYTKLECANLTVDMASGIVVCSAAAAAAAGIPQDKWVFIHAGASGHDEWFTSERTELAASPAIRTLGAAALEHAGIGVEQLAHVDLYACFPVAVQIAARELGLPADDPKRPLSVTGGLTFGGGPGNNYGGHAVATLVGRLRAEPETYGLSTSLGWYVTKHALGVYSAQPPRAGFRHLRPIIDNPPPRPARDSHDGPAVIEAYTVPYTRDGAPEAAVVSLIAPDGARILLRSKQSELIDELTGGDLLGLPVTVTGGQIRVDGRDRAELPAPPPPPVLVERRGPITIITVNRPQVRNAINLAAALGIERALDAFDADPAAQVAILTGAGGYFSAGMDLKAAARGEVPMTEGRGPLGITAKPPRKPLIAAVEGPALAGGCELALSADLVVAASDSTFGIPEVKRGLVAVGGGVLRLAQRLPRALAMELALTGDPITAARAAELGLVNQLAEPGGALDGALALAQRIAVNAPLSIAASKRIIDESPDWPTDQAFTRQGEVAGGALSSQDATEGVLAFAQKRAPVWKGR
;
A
#
# COMPACT_ATOMS: atom_id res chain seq x y z
N MET A 1 -47.77 -54.97 37.07
CA MET A 1 -46.92 -54.77 38.27
C MET A 1 -45.70 -53.96 37.85
N ALA A 2 -45.51 -52.81 38.49
CA ALA A 2 -44.68 -51.69 38.03
C ALA A 2 -43.16 -51.93 38.09
N PRO A 3 -42.36 -51.31 37.20
CA PRO A 3 -40.92 -51.18 37.39
C PRO A 3 -40.58 -49.83 38.07
N VAL A 4 -39.66 -49.93 39.03
CA VAL A 4 -39.26 -48.93 40.02
C VAL A 4 -38.59 -47.69 39.40
N PRO A 5 -38.96 -46.45 39.82
CA PRO A 5 -38.36 -45.22 39.31
C PRO A 5 -37.07 -44.87 40.06
N GLY A 6 -35.91 -44.92 39.39
CA GLY A 6 -34.65 -44.61 40.09
C GLY A 6 -33.38 -44.38 39.25
N ARG A 7 -33.42 -44.47 37.91
CA ARG A 7 -32.19 -44.31 37.09
C ARG A 7 -32.09 -43.01 36.29
N ASP A 8 -33.19 -42.32 36.00
CA ASP A 8 -33.14 -41.05 35.23
C ASP A 8 -32.83 -39.81 36.08
N ARG A 9 -33.12 -39.84 37.39
CA ARG A 9 -32.78 -38.73 38.31
C ARG A 9 -31.27 -38.58 38.53
N ILE A 10 -30.48 -39.66 38.46
CA ILE A 10 -29.03 -39.61 38.73
C ILE A 10 -28.24 -39.00 37.56
N ARG A 11 -28.73 -39.13 36.32
CA ARG A 11 -28.13 -38.47 35.13
C ARG A 11 -28.46 -36.98 35.07
N ALA A 12 -29.67 -36.59 35.47
CA ALA A 12 -30.07 -35.18 35.55
C ALA A 12 -29.31 -34.41 36.67
N VAL A 13 -29.12 -35.04 37.84
CA VAL A 13 -28.39 -34.45 38.97
C VAL A 13 -26.89 -34.29 38.67
N ARG A 14 -26.25 -35.24 37.95
CA ARG A 14 -24.85 -35.08 37.52
C ARG A 14 -24.63 -33.97 36.48
N LYS A 15 -25.64 -33.65 35.65
CA LYS A 15 -25.58 -32.54 34.69
C LYS A 15 -25.78 -31.18 35.37
N GLN A 16 -26.65 -31.10 36.38
CA GLN A 16 -26.85 -29.90 37.21
C GLN A 16 -25.66 -29.61 38.13
N ILE A 17 -24.98 -30.62 38.69
CA ILE A 17 -23.78 -30.41 39.53
C ILE A 17 -22.57 -29.91 38.70
N ARG A 18 -22.45 -30.30 37.42
CA ARG A 18 -21.43 -29.73 36.51
C ARG A 18 -21.71 -28.28 36.11
N ALA A 19 -22.97 -27.89 35.98
CA ALA A 19 -23.37 -26.50 35.71
C ALA A 19 -23.19 -25.60 36.95
N GLY A 20 -23.53 -26.10 38.15
CA GLY A 20 -23.28 -25.40 39.42
C GLY A 20 -21.79 -25.23 39.75
N GLY A 21 -20.95 -26.20 39.35
CA GLY A 21 -19.49 -26.12 39.52
C GLY A 21 -18.82 -25.05 38.64
N ALA A 22 -19.34 -24.77 37.45
CA ALA A 22 -18.85 -23.68 36.60
C ALA A 22 -19.23 -22.30 37.17
N LEU A 23 -20.43 -22.18 37.75
CA LEU A 23 -20.92 -20.96 38.41
C LEU A 23 -20.15 -20.66 39.70
N LEU A 24 -19.88 -21.68 40.53
CA LEU A 24 -19.03 -21.56 41.73
C LEU A 24 -17.56 -21.26 41.38
N GLY A 25 -17.09 -21.68 40.20
CA GLY A 25 -15.78 -21.31 39.66
C GLY A 25 -15.67 -19.85 39.24
N ALA A 26 -16.75 -19.27 38.72
CA ALA A 26 -16.83 -17.84 38.35
C ALA A 26 -16.90 -16.92 39.58
N VAL A 27 -17.66 -17.31 40.62
CA VAL A 27 -17.75 -16.59 41.91
C VAL A 27 -16.38 -16.53 42.63
N ARG A 28 -15.51 -17.52 42.41
CA ARG A 28 -14.13 -17.53 42.96
C ARG A 28 -13.14 -16.64 42.21
N ARG A 29 -13.47 -16.15 41.00
CA ARG A 29 -12.56 -15.35 40.15
C ARG A 29 -12.91 -13.87 40.08
N ASP A 30 -14.09 -13.45 40.54
CA ASP A 30 -14.48 -12.04 40.63
C ASP A 30 -15.25 -11.73 41.93
N PRO A 31 -14.64 -10.99 42.89
CA PRO A 31 -15.29 -10.59 44.15
C PRO A 31 -16.55 -9.72 43.98
N ARG A 32 -16.75 -9.09 42.82
CA ARG A 32 -17.91 -8.22 42.53
C ARG A 32 -19.21 -9.02 42.38
N ILE A 33 -19.13 -10.20 41.75
CA ILE A 33 -20.26 -11.11 41.56
C ILE A 33 -20.79 -11.62 42.92
N ALA A 34 -19.89 -11.87 43.88
CA ALA A 34 -20.27 -12.23 45.24
C ALA A 34 -20.95 -11.06 45.98
N ARG A 35 -20.45 -9.82 45.80
CA ARG A 35 -21.09 -8.61 46.36
C ARG A 35 -22.49 -8.37 45.77
N GLU A 36 -22.68 -8.59 44.48
CA GLU A 36 -23.96 -8.40 43.80
C GLU A 36 -25.00 -9.47 44.13
N LEU A 37 -24.57 -10.74 44.29
CA LEU A 37 -25.41 -11.83 44.80
C LEU A 37 -25.86 -11.56 46.25
N ILE A 38 -24.98 -11.01 47.09
CA ILE A 38 -25.32 -10.63 48.46
C ILE A 38 -26.26 -9.42 48.46
N ALA A 39 -26.00 -8.38 47.65
CA ALA A 39 -26.87 -7.21 47.53
C ALA A 39 -28.28 -7.56 47.03
N GLY A 40 -28.39 -8.51 46.09
CA GLY A 40 -29.66 -9.05 45.60
C GLY A 40 -30.42 -9.91 46.62
N LEU A 41 -29.73 -10.47 47.62
CA LEU A 41 -30.34 -11.26 48.71
C LEU A 41 -30.69 -10.42 49.95
N THR A 42 -30.05 -9.26 50.16
CA THR A 42 -30.23 -8.45 51.39
C THR A 42 -31.09 -7.19 51.22
N GLY A 43 -31.57 -6.87 50.01
CA GLY A 43 -32.57 -5.82 49.80
C GLY A 43 -32.19 -4.41 50.26
N ARG A 44 -30.90 -4.09 50.38
CA ARG A 44 -30.42 -2.72 50.64
C ARG A 44 -29.76 -2.18 49.39
N ALA A 45 -30.50 -1.37 48.65
CA ALA A 45 -29.98 -0.51 47.61
C ALA A 45 -29.52 0.81 48.25
N ASP A 46 -28.23 1.11 48.19
CA ASP A 46 -27.76 2.48 48.38
C ASP A 46 -28.22 3.30 47.17
N ALA A 47 -28.95 4.39 47.43
CA ALA A 47 -29.48 5.27 46.41
C ALA A 47 -28.33 6.06 45.75
N VAL A 48 -28.18 5.88 44.44
CA VAL A 48 -27.35 6.72 43.55
C VAL A 48 -28.32 7.60 42.74
N PRO A 49 -27.98 8.88 42.43
CA PRO A 49 -28.93 9.83 41.89
C PRO A 49 -29.45 9.39 40.52
N ALA A 50 -30.75 9.61 40.27
CA ALA A 50 -31.37 9.40 38.97
C ALA A 50 -30.64 10.26 37.91
N GLY A 51 -30.20 9.61 36.83
CA GLY A 51 -29.77 10.29 35.61
C GLY A 51 -30.92 11.11 35.01
N PRO A 52 -30.62 12.03 34.08
CA PRO A 52 -31.61 12.95 33.53
C PRO A 52 -32.80 12.18 32.93
N ALA A 53 -34.00 12.70 33.16
CA ALA A 53 -35.24 12.12 32.65
C ALA A 53 -35.21 12.04 31.12
N PRO A 54 -35.81 10.99 30.51
CA PRO A 54 -35.87 10.87 29.06
C PRO A 54 -36.69 12.01 28.45
N ALA A 55 -36.23 12.53 27.31
CA ALA A 55 -36.96 13.51 26.52
C ALA A 55 -38.36 13.00 26.16
N GLU A 56 -39.38 13.83 26.42
CA GLU A 56 -40.80 13.47 26.55
C GLU A 56 -41.55 13.08 25.25
N ASP A 57 -40.89 12.92 24.08
CA ASP A 57 -41.59 12.75 22.79
C ASP A 57 -41.18 11.52 21.94
N ARG A 58 -40.48 10.52 22.51
CA ARG A 58 -40.06 9.32 21.74
C ARG A 58 -41.05 8.15 21.87
N LEU A 59 -41.63 7.73 20.75
CA LEU A 59 -42.38 6.48 20.63
C LEU A 59 -41.41 5.29 20.53
N ALA A 60 -41.60 4.26 21.36
CA ALA A 60 -40.84 3.01 21.25
C ALA A 60 -41.17 2.30 19.92
N PRO A 61 -40.19 1.67 19.25
CA PRO A 61 -40.41 1.01 17.97
C PRO A 61 -41.41 -0.14 18.08
N ALA A 62 -42.20 -0.33 17.02
CA ALA A 62 -43.17 -1.41 16.93
C ALA A 62 -42.47 -2.77 17.03
N GLY A 63 -43.06 -3.72 17.78
CA GLY A 63 -42.50 -5.05 17.98
C GLY A 63 -41.46 -5.17 19.11
N LEU A 64 -41.00 -4.07 19.70
CA LEU A 64 -40.12 -4.11 20.88
C LEU A 64 -40.80 -4.77 22.09
N THR A 65 -42.12 -4.63 22.21
CA THR A 65 -42.95 -5.23 23.26
C THR A 65 -43.07 -6.76 23.17
N GLU A 66 -42.62 -7.37 22.07
CA GLU A 66 -42.59 -8.83 21.90
C GLU A 66 -41.47 -9.50 22.72
N PHE A 67 -40.56 -8.71 23.28
CA PHE A 67 -39.39 -9.19 24.00
C PHE A 67 -39.54 -9.05 25.52
N ALA A 68 -39.12 -10.07 26.26
CA ALA A 68 -39.24 -10.11 27.71
C ALA A 68 -38.36 -9.08 28.44
N LYS A 69 -37.26 -8.67 27.81
CA LYS A 69 -36.33 -7.65 28.30
C LYS A 69 -35.97 -6.70 27.17
N THR A 70 -35.86 -5.42 27.49
CA THR A 70 -35.53 -4.36 26.53
C THR A 70 -34.42 -3.48 27.09
N ALA A 71 -33.68 -2.84 26.19
CA ALA A 71 -32.65 -1.86 26.49
C ALA A 71 -32.71 -0.72 25.46
N HIS A 72 -32.27 0.45 25.88
CA HIS A 72 -32.28 1.67 25.07
C HIS A 72 -30.98 2.46 25.27
N ALA A 73 -30.46 3.02 24.18
CA ALA A 73 -29.36 3.97 24.18
C ALA A 73 -29.61 5.05 23.10
N THR A 74 -29.04 6.23 23.32
CA THR A 74 -29.09 7.34 22.37
C THR A 74 -27.76 8.08 22.37
N GLN A 75 -27.41 8.68 21.24
CA GLN A 75 -26.20 9.49 21.07
C GLN A 75 -26.45 10.62 20.08
N GLU A 76 -25.98 11.82 20.43
CA GLU A 76 -25.91 12.94 19.51
C GLU A 76 -24.57 12.94 18.76
N ILE A 77 -24.64 13.25 17.46
CA ILE A 77 -23.52 13.24 16.53
C ILE A 77 -23.53 14.55 15.74
N ALA A 78 -22.39 15.23 15.72
CA ALA A 78 -22.16 16.44 14.94
C ALA A 78 -21.86 16.10 13.46
N ALA A 79 -22.80 15.44 12.79
CA ALA A 79 -22.73 15.09 11.38
C ALA A 79 -24.14 15.15 10.73
N PRO A 80 -24.25 15.40 9.41
CA PRO A 80 -25.53 15.37 8.70
C PRO A 80 -26.21 14.00 8.83
N ARG A 81 -27.55 14.00 8.97
CA ARG A 81 -28.35 12.76 9.11
C ARG A 81 -28.00 11.72 8.05
N ASP A 82 -27.92 12.14 6.80
CA ASP A 82 -27.71 11.22 5.67
C ASP A 82 -26.33 10.54 5.73
N THR A 83 -25.30 11.23 6.20
CA THR A 83 -23.96 10.65 6.44
C THR A 83 -24.01 9.60 7.55
N VAL A 84 -24.73 9.89 8.64
CA VAL A 84 -24.88 8.95 9.75
C VAL A 84 -25.69 7.73 9.34
N VAL A 85 -26.81 7.92 8.62
CA VAL A 85 -27.62 6.81 8.07
C VAL A 85 -26.80 5.97 7.09
N ALA A 86 -26.05 6.61 6.18
CA ALA A 86 -25.17 5.94 5.23
C ALA A 86 -24.15 5.03 5.93
N TYR A 87 -23.47 5.59 6.94
CA TYR A 87 -22.46 4.87 7.71
C TYR A 87 -23.05 3.69 8.46
N LEU A 88 -24.19 3.88 9.12
CA LEU A 88 -24.87 2.82 9.88
C LEU A 88 -25.48 1.73 9.00
N SER A 89 -25.85 2.09 7.76
CA SER A 89 -26.44 1.17 6.78
C SER A 89 -25.41 0.30 6.07
N ASP A 90 -24.13 0.60 6.20
CA ASP A 90 -23.03 -0.24 5.70
C ASP A 90 -22.60 -1.23 6.77
N LEU A 91 -23.12 -2.45 6.70
CA LEU A 91 -22.83 -3.47 7.71
C LEU A 91 -21.35 -3.87 7.70
N ASP A 92 -20.59 -3.65 6.62
CA ASP A 92 -19.15 -3.93 6.60
C ASP A 92 -18.40 -3.12 7.67
N ARG A 93 -18.93 -1.93 8.01
CA ARG A 93 -18.40 -1.00 9.01
C ARG A 93 -18.93 -1.28 10.41
N LEU A 94 -19.80 -2.27 10.59
CA LEU A 94 -20.39 -2.59 11.89
C LEU A 94 -19.31 -2.83 12.96
N GLY A 95 -18.18 -3.42 12.59
CA GLY A 95 -17.05 -3.66 13.50
C GLY A 95 -16.28 -2.42 13.94
N GLU A 96 -16.48 -1.26 13.29
CA GLU A 96 -15.82 -0.01 13.64
C GLU A 96 -16.43 0.65 14.88
N TRP A 97 -17.73 0.43 15.13
CA TRP A 97 -18.46 1.08 16.22
C TRP A 97 -19.22 0.11 17.14
N PHE A 98 -19.75 -1.01 16.63
CA PHE A 98 -20.59 -1.91 17.40
C PHE A 98 -19.77 -2.88 18.25
N THR A 99 -19.73 -2.65 19.57
CA THR A 99 -18.83 -3.37 20.51
C THR A 99 -19.15 -4.85 20.65
N LEU A 100 -20.38 -5.26 20.37
CA LEU A 100 -20.78 -6.67 20.40
C LEU A 100 -20.38 -7.41 19.13
N HIS A 101 -20.00 -6.71 18.05
CA HIS A 101 -19.53 -7.34 16.82
C HIS A 101 -18.13 -7.93 17.02
N SER A 102 -17.96 -9.21 16.66
CA SER A 102 -16.65 -9.85 16.65
C SER A 102 -16.20 -10.27 15.26
N GLY A 103 -17.13 -10.53 14.32
CA GLY A 103 -16.82 -10.81 12.92
C GLY A 103 -18.03 -11.34 12.14
N TRP A 104 -17.77 -11.78 10.92
CA TRP A 104 -18.74 -12.41 10.01
C TRP A 104 -18.37 -13.88 9.81
N ARG A 105 -19.37 -14.78 9.82
CA ARG A 105 -19.10 -16.20 9.50
C ARG A 105 -18.80 -16.40 8.01
N ASP A 106 -19.48 -15.62 7.17
CA ASP A 106 -19.26 -15.56 5.72
C ASP A 106 -18.57 -14.24 5.36
N GLN A 107 -18.61 -13.84 4.10
CA GLN A 107 -18.22 -12.48 3.70
C GLN A 107 -19.10 -11.42 4.40
N ALA A 108 -18.53 -10.24 4.62
CA ALA A 108 -19.27 -9.12 5.18
C ALA A 108 -20.53 -8.83 4.32
N PRO A 109 -21.69 -8.56 4.95
CA PRO A 109 -22.96 -8.58 4.24
C PRO A 109 -23.19 -7.36 3.34
N GLY A 110 -22.33 -6.34 3.39
CA GLY A 110 -22.43 -5.12 2.61
C GLY A 110 -23.55 -4.20 3.11
N ALA A 111 -24.17 -3.48 2.16
CA ALA A 111 -25.26 -2.58 2.46
C ALA A 111 -26.51 -3.30 2.98
N ILE A 112 -27.15 -2.70 3.98
CA ILE A 112 -28.39 -3.21 4.56
C ILE A 112 -29.54 -3.14 3.55
N ARG A 113 -30.36 -4.20 3.50
CA ARG A 113 -31.57 -4.28 2.68
C ARG A 113 -32.59 -5.20 3.31
N GLU A 114 -33.87 -4.87 3.15
CA GLU A 114 -34.96 -5.71 3.66
C GLU A 114 -34.84 -7.16 3.13
N GLY A 115 -35.04 -8.13 4.02
CA GLY A 115 -34.89 -9.55 3.71
C GLY A 115 -33.44 -10.05 3.62
N LEU A 116 -32.42 -9.19 3.77
CA LEU A 116 -31.03 -9.65 3.87
C LEU A 116 -30.86 -10.54 5.10
N THR A 117 -30.33 -11.74 4.89
CA THR A 117 -29.96 -12.65 5.98
C THR A 117 -28.46 -12.79 6.05
N PHE A 118 -27.90 -12.69 7.25
CA PHE A 118 -26.46 -12.82 7.48
C PHE A 118 -26.19 -13.42 8.84
N THR A 119 -24.98 -13.97 9.02
CA THR A 119 -24.57 -14.54 10.31
C THR A 119 -23.46 -13.68 10.91
N GLN A 120 -23.81 -12.96 11.96
CA GLN A 120 -22.86 -12.20 12.76
C GLN A 120 -22.30 -13.09 13.86
N GLN A 121 -21.00 -13.06 14.07
CA GLN A 121 -20.41 -13.52 15.31
C GLN A 121 -20.41 -12.35 16.30
N ALA A 122 -21.10 -12.52 17.42
CA ALA A 122 -21.24 -11.49 18.44
C ALA A 122 -21.03 -12.03 19.85
N LEU A 123 -20.71 -11.15 20.79
CA LEU A 123 -20.58 -11.50 22.20
C LEU A 123 -21.96 -11.42 22.88
N VAL A 124 -22.52 -12.56 23.26
CA VAL A 124 -23.75 -12.62 24.07
C VAL A 124 -23.37 -13.03 25.49
N MET A 125 -23.55 -12.13 26.46
CA MET A 125 -23.10 -12.31 27.86
C MET A 125 -21.59 -12.63 27.96
N GLY A 126 -20.77 -12.00 27.10
CA GLY A 126 -19.32 -12.18 27.08
C GLY A 126 -18.84 -13.51 26.45
N LEU A 127 -19.73 -14.29 25.84
CA LEU A 127 -19.39 -15.51 25.10
C LEU A 127 -19.65 -15.32 23.60
N PRO A 128 -18.75 -15.79 22.71
CA PRO A 128 -18.99 -15.79 21.28
C PRO A 128 -20.23 -16.64 20.93
N ALA A 129 -21.14 -16.05 20.17
CA ALA A 129 -22.32 -16.71 19.64
C ALA A 129 -22.56 -16.29 18.19
N ASP A 130 -22.97 -17.24 17.36
CA ASP A 130 -23.48 -16.95 16.02
C ASP A 130 -24.91 -16.46 16.15
N ILE A 131 -25.17 -15.24 15.71
CA ILE A 131 -26.51 -14.67 15.63
C ILE A 131 -26.89 -14.63 14.16
N ARG A 132 -27.92 -15.38 13.80
CA ARG A 132 -28.47 -15.34 12.45
C ARG A 132 -29.46 -14.19 12.40
N TRP A 133 -29.08 -13.15 11.67
CA TRP A 133 -29.90 -11.97 11.48
C TRP A 133 -30.72 -12.06 10.20
N THR A 134 -31.91 -11.47 10.27
CA THR A 134 -32.72 -11.06 9.14
C THR A 134 -32.99 -9.59 9.29
N VAL A 135 -32.71 -8.80 8.26
CA VAL A 135 -33.15 -7.41 8.19
C VAL A 135 -34.64 -7.42 7.94
N ALA A 136 -35.42 -7.06 8.96
CA ALA A 136 -36.88 -7.15 8.92
C ALA A 136 -37.51 -5.92 8.28
N ALA A 137 -36.89 -4.75 8.42
CA ALA A 137 -37.32 -3.52 7.79
C ALA A 137 -36.12 -2.58 7.61
N VAL A 138 -36.15 -1.77 6.56
CA VAL A 138 -35.23 -0.64 6.33
C VAL A 138 -36.06 0.51 5.81
N ASP A 139 -35.91 1.69 6.39
CA ASP A 139 -36.52 2.93 5.91
C ASP A 139 -35.48 4.05 5.88
N ASP A 140 -35.90 5.25 5.49
CA ASP A 140 -35.01 6.42 5.36
C ASP A 140 -34.47 6.90 6.73
N SER A 141 -35.08 6.46 7.82
CA SER A 141 -34.72 6.80 9.20
C SER A 141 -33.93 5.71 9.92
N GLY A 142 -33.72 4.53 9.32
CA GLY A 142 -32.90 3.49 9.91
C GLY A 142 -33.36 2.08 9.54
N PHE A 143 -33.20 1.13 10.47
CA PHE A 143 -33.43 -0.28 10.18
C PHE A 143 -33.76 -1.12 11.40
N GLU A 144 -34.37 -2.28 11.13
CA GLU A 144 -34.73 -3.31 12.09
C GLU A 144 -34.02 -4.63 11.77
N LEU A 145 -33.37 -5.22 12.77
CA LEU A 145 -32.79 -6.55 12.70
C LEU A 145 -33.51 -7.51 13.64
N ARG A 146 -33.82 -8.71 13.13
CA ARG A 146 -34.35 -9.83 13.92
C ARG A 146 -33.35 -10.96 13.90
N GLY A 147 -32.88 -11.34 15.09
CA GLY A 147 -31.80 -12.28 15.31
C GLY A 147 -32.27 -13.52 16.07
N GLU A 148 -31.77 -14.68 15.64
CA GLU A 148 -31.84 -15.92 16.40
C GLU A 148 -30.45 -16.34 16.85
N ALA A 149 -30.29 -16.52 18.16
CA ALA A 149 -29.08 -17.00 18.80
C ALA A 149 -29.30 -18.42 19.39
N PRO A 150 -28.24 -19.16 19.75
CA PRO A 150 -28.36 -20.49 20.34
C PRO A 150 -29.27 -20.53 21.58
N GLN A 151 -29.81 -21.70 21.90
CA GLN A 151 -30.70 -21.92 23.06
C GLN A 151 -32.05 -21.19 22.99
N GLN A 152 -32.56 -20.95 21.77
CA GLN A 152 -33.87 -20.30 21.53
C GLN A 152 -33.92 -18.85 22.01
N VAL A 153 -32.77 -18.17 22.06
CA VAL A 153 -32.71 -16.74 22.37
C VAL A 153 -33.05 -15.96 21.11
N ARG A 154 -34.07 -15.11 21.19
CA ARG A 154 -34.47 -14.18 20.13
C ARG A 154 -33.99 -12.78 20.50
N ILE A 155 -33.47 -12.06 19.53
CA ILE A 155 -32.95 -10.70 19.68
C ILE A 155 -33.58 -9.81 18.61
N GLY A 156 -33.97 -8.59 18.97
CA GLY A 156 -34.39 -7.57 18.03
C GLY A 156 -33.56 -6.31 18.26
N TYR A 157 -33.07 -5.69 17.18
CA TYR A 157 -32.40 -4.38 17.22
C TYR A 157 -33.12 -3.40 16.31
N TRP A 158 -33.28 -2.17 16.79
CA TRP A 158 -33.80 -1.05 16.02
C TRP A 158 -32.80 0.09 16.12
N ILE A 159 -32.34 0.54 14.97
CA ILE A 159 -31.56 1.77 14.84
C ILE A 159 -32.47 2.80 14.19
N THR A 160 -32.66 3.92 14.85
CA THR A 160 -33.46 5.04 14.35
C THR A 160 -32.65 6.31 14.41
N VAL A 161 -32.61 7.06 13.33
CA VAL A 161 -31.79 8.24 13.13
C VAL A 161 -32.70 9.42 12.81
N THR A 162 -32.70 10.39 13.71
CA THR A 162 -33.46 11.64 13.58
C THR A 162 -32.51 12.82 13.66
N GLY A 163 -32.74 13.90 12.93
CA GLY A 163 -31.83 15.04 13.00
C GLY A 163 -31.98 16.03 11.87
N SER A 164 -31.10 17.01 11.87
CA SER A 164 -31.02 18.10 10.89
C SER A 164 -29.72 18.02 10.08
N ALA A 165 -29.43 19.06 9.28
CA ALA A 165 -28.26 19.12 8.42
C ALA A 165 -26.90 19.16 9.17
N SER A 166 -26.88 19.51 10.46
CA SER A 166 -25.62 19.69 11.22
C SER A 166 -25.55 18.88 12.52
N GLN A 167 -26.66 18.28 12.96
CA GLN A 167 -26.74 17.54 14.21
C GLN A 167 -27.77 16.42 14.10
N THR A 168 -27.33 15.22 14.46
CA THR A 168 -28.09 13.98 14.32
C THR A 168 -28.15 13.24 15.65
N THR A 169 -29.31 12.71 15.98
CA THR A 169 -29.53 11.81 17.10
C THR A 169 -29.72 10.39 16.58
N VAL A 170 -28.85 9.48 17.01
CA VAL A 170 -28.99 8.04 16.76
C VAL A 170 -29.56 7.40 18.00
N TYR A 171 -30.68 6.72 17.82
CA TYR A 171 -31.25 5.88 18.85
C TYR A 171 -31.02 4.41 18.52
N PHE A 172 -30.74 3.64 19.57
CA PHE A 172 -30.59 2.20 19.51
C PHE A 172 -31.53 1.57 20.54
N ASP A 173 -32.53 0.82 20.08
CA ASP A 173 -33.33 -0.07 20.93
C ASP A 173 -32.95 -1.52 20.70
N ALA A 174 -33.01 -2.29 21.78
CA ALA A 174 -32.82 -3.73 21.72
C ALA A 174 -33.87 -4.46 22.55
N GLY A 175 -34.32 -5.61 22.04
CA GLY A 175 -35.20 -6.54 22.72
C GLY A 175 -34.54 -7.93 22.77
N VAL A 176 -34.65 -8.62 23.91
CA VAL A 176 -34.16 -10.00 24.07
C VAL A 176 -35.22 -10.85 24.77
N ALA A 177 -35.47 -12.04 24.25
CA ALA A 177 -36.43 -13.01 24.78
C ALA A 177 -35.91 -14.44 24.66
N GLY A 178 -36.48 -15.35 25.46
CA GLY A 178 -36.15 -16.78 25.41
C GLY A 178 -35.89 -17.39 26.80
N PRO A 179 -35.84 -18.73 26.89
CA PRO A 179 -35.81 -19.45 28.17
C PRO A 179 -34.71 -19.03 29.17
N PRO A 180 -33.46 -18.72 28.75
CA PRO A 180 -32.40 -18.28 29.67
C PRO A 180 -32.64 -16.87 30.24
N ILE A 181 -33.40 -16.04 29.52
CA ILE A 181 -33.57 -14.60 29.76
C ILE A 181 -34.80 -14.32 30.63
N GLU A 182 -35.79 -15.21 30.58
CA GLU A 182 -37.00 -15.14 31.41
C GLU A 182 -36.77 -15.63 32.86
N GLY A 183 -35.57 -16.13 33.16
CA GLY A 183 -35.13 -16.51 34.50
C GLY A 183 -34.48 -15.37 35.31
N PRO A 184 -33.91 -15.68 36.50
CA PRO A 184 -33.36 -14.67 37.43
C PRO A 184 -32.17 -13.85 36.89
N LEU A 185 -31.56 -14.28 35.78
CA LEU A 185 -30.45 -13.58 35.12
C LEU A 185 -30.91 -12.46 34.18
N GLY A 186 -32.20 -12.41 33.80
CA GLY A 186 -32.71 -11.49 32.77
C GLY A 186 -32.49 -10.00 33.06
N GLY A 187 -32.52 -9.60 34.34
CA GLY A 187 -32.24 -8.22 34.72
C GLY A 187 -30.78 -7.81 34.53
N SER A 188 -29.84 -8.75 34.68
CA SER A 188 -28.42 -8.50 34.42
C SER A 188 -28.16 -8.43 32.92
N VAL A 189 -28.79 -9.30 32.12
CA VAL A 189 -28.65 -9.30 30.66
C VAL A 189 -29.16 -7.99 30.04
N ALA A 190 -30.31 -7.49 30.50
CA ALA A 190 -30.84 -6.21 30.04
C ALA A 190 -29.89 -5.03 30.32
N ARG A 191 -29.28 -5.01 31.52
CA ARG A 191 -28.30 -3.98 31.88
C ARG A 191 -27.03 -4.07 31.05
N SER A 192 -26.41 -5.25 30.96
CA SER A 192 -25.19 -5.46 30.16
C SER A 192 -25.40 -5.14 28.67
N LEU A 193 -26.58 -5.47 28.13
CA LEU A 193 -26.95 -5.09 26.78
C LEU A 193 -27.05 -3.57 26.62
N GLY A 194 -27.72 -2.89 27.55
CA GLY A 194 -27.82 -1.43 27.56
C GLY A 194 -26.47 -0.71 27.69
N ASP A 195 -25.55 -1.25 28.51
CA ASP A 195 -24.18 -0.74 28.62
C ASP A 195 -23.43 -0.90 27.29
N ALA A 196 -23.45 -2.09 26.69
CA ALA A 196 -22.80 -2.35 25.41
C ALA A 196 -23.35 -1.48 24.26
N MET A 197 -24.66 -1.19 24.26
CA MET A 197 -25.29 -0.28 23.30
C MET A 197 -24.80 1.16 23.48
N ARG A 198 -24.72 1.66 24.72
CA ARG A 198 -24.17 3.00 25.01
C ARG A 198 -22.71 3.09 24.58
N ASP A 199 -21.89 2.10 24.93
CA ASP A 199 -20.49 2.06 24.54
C ASP A 199 -20.31 2.02 23.02
N SER A 200 -21.20 1.29 22.32
CA SER A 200 -21.20 1.25 20.85
C SER A 200 -21.51 2.61 20.24
N LEU A 201 -22.57 3.28 20.71
CA LEU A 201 -22.94 4.58 20.19
C LEU A 201 -21.90 5.66 20.51
N ALA A 202 -21.21 5.57 21.66
CA ALA A 202 -20.17 6.53 22.04
C ALA A 202 -18.97 6.56 21.08
N LYS A 203 -18.70 5.47 20.35
CA LYS A 203 -17.61 5.39 19.34
C LYS A 203 -18.00 5.95 17.97
N LEU A 204 -19.30 6.03 17.71
CA LEU A 204 -19.84 6.34 16.40
C LEU A 204 -19.39 7.71 15.86
N PRO A 205 -19.25 8.79 16.67
CA PRO A 205 -18.74 10.08 16.18
C PRO A 205 -17.32 9.99 15.61
N ASP A 206 -16.39 9.37 16.33
CA ASP A 206 -14.99 9.25 15.92
C ASP A 206 -14.84 8.33 14.70
N ALA A 207 -15.63 7.25 14.65
CA ALA A 207 -15.61 6.30 13.55
C ALA A 207 -16.12 6.93 12.24
N ILE A 208 -17.18 7.75 12.32
CA ILE A 208 -17.67 8.53 11.17
C ILE A 208 -16.63 9.57 10.73
N ALA A 209 -15.97 10.26 11.66
CA ALA A 209 -14.94 11.24 11.32
C ALA A 209 -13.72 10.59 10.63
N ALA A 210 -13.30 9.41 11.08
CA ALA A 210 -12.15 8.68 10.52
C ALA A 210 -12.43 8.09 9.13
N ALA A 211 -13.69 7.79 8.82
CA ALA A 211 -14.10 7.19 7.55
C ALA A 211 -14.02 8.15 6.35
N GLY A 212 -13.88 9.45 6.57
CA GLY A 212 -13.95 10.45 5.50
C GLY A 212 -15.38 10.62 4.97
N PRO A 213 -15.57 11.02 3.71
CA PRO A 213 -16.90 11.21 3.12
C PRO A 213 -17.63 9.87 2.96
N VAL A 214 -18.57 9.57 3.86
CA VAL A 214 -19.35 8.32 3.80
C VAL A 214 -20.63 8.56 3.00
N ARG A 215 -20.74 7.92 1.83
CA ARG A 215 -21.94 7.97 0.98
C ARG A 215 -22.82 6.73 1.23
N PRO A 216 -24.17 6.85 1.20
CA PRO A 216 -25.06 5.70 1.39
C PRO A 216 -24.84 4.67 0.29
N ARG A 217 -24.39 3.46 0.64
CA ARG A 217 -24.35 2.33 -0.30
C ARG A 217 -25.78 1.88 -0.54
N ALA A 218 -26.35 2.21 -1.70
CA ALA A 218 -27.62 1.62 -2.10
C ALA A 218 -27.43 0.11 -2.29
N ALA A 219 -28.28 -0.70 -1.67
CA ALA A 219 -28.32 -2.13 -1.92
C ALA A 219 -28.60 -2.39 -3.41
N ARG A 220 -27.60 -2.88 -4.13
CA ARG A 220 -27.66 -3.05 -5.59
C ARG A 220 -27.72 -4.53 -5.94
N THR A 221 -28.52 -4.83 -6.95
CA THR A 221 -28.61 -6.18 -7.51
C THR A 221 -27.39 -6.44 -8.40
N PRO A 222 -26.91 -7.70 -8.47
CA PRO A 222 -25.89 -8.09 -9.43
C PRO A 222 -26.28 -7.67 -10.85
N VAL A 223 -25.29 -7.23 -11.63
CA VAL A 223 -25.53 -6.74 -13.00
C VAL A 223 -25.18 -7.84 -13.98
N ARG A 224 -26.17 -8.33 -14.73
CA ARG A 224 -25.98 -9.33 -15.78
C ARG A 224 -25.18 -8.72 -16.94
N HIS A 225 -23.97 -9.21 -17.19
CA HIS A 225 -23.27 -8.94 -18.44
C HIS A 225 -23.85 -9.80 -19.57
N THR A 226 -24.40 -9.16 -20.59
CA THR A 226 -25.25 -9.77 -21.62
C THR A 226 -24.44 -10.70 -22.52
N ALA A 227 -23.25 -10.28 -22.95
CA ALA A 227 -22.44 -11.05 -23.89
C ALA A 227 -21.87 -12.33 -23.26
N SER A 228 -21.39 -12.28 -22.01
CA SER A 228 -20.80 -13.43 -21.32
C SER A 228 -21.80 -14.23 -20.47
N GLY A 229 -22.95 -13.64 -20.13
CA GLY A 229 -23.92 -14.22 -19.20
C GLY A 229 -23.44 -14.29 -17.75
N VAL A 230 -22.40 -13.55 -17.38
CA VAL A 230 -21.89 -13.50 -15.99
C VAL A 230 -22.68 -12.47 -15.19
N ASP A 231 -23.06 -12.81 -13.96
CA ASP A 231 -23.61 -11.86 -13.00
C ASP A 231 -22.45 -11.17 -12.28
N LEU A 232 -22.30 -9.87 -12.52
CA LEU A 232 -21.23 -9.05 -11.97
C LEU A 232 -21.58 -8.58 -10.56
N ASP A 233 -20.56 -8.48 -9.71
CA ASP A 233 -20.67 -7.64 -8.50
C ASP A 233 -21.04 -6.21 -8.94
N PRO A 234 -22.06 -5.58 -8.32
CA PRO A 234 -22.48 -4.22 -8.69
C PRO A 234 -21.34 -3.19 -8.63
N ASN A 235 -20.33 -3.41 -7.77
CA ASN A 235 -19.18 -2.53 -7.59
C ASN A 235 -18.01 -2.87 -8.53
N THR A 236 -18.17 -3.81 -9.47
CA THR A 236 -17.13 -4.13 -10.44
C THR A 236 -16.74 -2.86 -11.22
N PRO A 237 -15.47 -2.42 -11.17
CA PRO A 237 -15.06 -1.21 -11.87
C PRO A 237 -15.02 -1.44 -13.38
N VAL A 238 -15.71 -0.58 -14.11
CA VAL A 238 -15.77 -0.57 -15.57
C VAL A 238 -15.38 0.80 -16.11
N LEU A 239 -14.52 0.81 -17.12
CA LEU A 239 -14.23 1.99 -17.91
C LEU A 239 -15.28 2.08 -19.02
N VAL A 240 -16.05 3.16 -19.02
CA VAL A 240 -17.22 3.33 -19.90
C VAL A 240 -17.04 4.38 -20.97
N GLY A 241 -16.13 5.34 -20.77
CA GLY A 241 -15.90 6.43 -21.71
C GLY A 241 -14.45 6.87 -21.72
N VAL A 242 -13.91 7.14 -22.91
CA VAL A 242 -12.57 7.70 -23.11
C VAL A 242 -12.60 8.87 -24.09
N GLY A 243 -11.76 9.87 -23.83
CA GLY A 243 -11.61 11.03 -24.67
C GLY A 243 -10.17 11.51 -24.69
N GLN A 244 -9.69 11.88 -25.87
CA GLN A 244 -8.36 12.44 -26.07
C GLN A 244 -8.46 13.77 -26.82
N VAL A 245 -7.62 14.72 -26.43
CA VAL A 245 -7.47 16.04 -27.06
C VAL A 245 -6.00 16.21 -27.43
N VAL A 246 -5.75 16.72 -28.64
CA VAL A 246 -4.43 17.04 -29.16
C VAL A 246 -4.53 18.35 -29.91
N GLN A 247 -3.78 19.35 -29.46
CA GLN A 247 -3.77 20.69 -30.03
C GLN A 247 -2.38 20.97 -30.62
N ARG A 248 -2.14 20.49 -31.85
CA ARG A 248 -0.83 20.63 -32.52
C ARG A 248 -0.45 22.09 -32.83
N THR A 249 -1.45 22.94 -33.00
CA THR A 249 -1.29 24.38 -33.20
C THR A 249 -1.78 25.09 -31.93
N PRO A 250 -0.95 25.90 -31.26
CA PRO A 250 -1.39 26.66 -30.09
C PRO A 250 -2.67 27.46 -30.39
N ASP A 251 -3.67 27.33 -29.53
CA ASP A 251 -4.89 28.13 -29.60
C ASP A 251 -4.51 29.62 -29.49
N PRO A 252 -5.03 30.50 -30.38
CA PRO A 252 -4.86 31.95 -30.25
C PRO A 252 -5.25 32.53 -28.88
N SER A 253 -6.13 31.85 -28.13
CA SER A 253 -6.51 32.26 -26.77
C SER A 253 -5.46 31.93 -25.70
N TYR A 254 -4.48 31.07 -26.02
CA TYR A 254 -3.48 30.53 -25.08
C TYR A 254 -4.13 29.99 -23.79
N GLY A 255 -5.25 29.28 -23.93
CA GLY A 255 -6.03 28.73 -22.82
C GLY A 255 -5.23 27.81 -21.90
N ASP A 256 -5.71 27.68 -20.66
CA ASP A 256 -5.01 26.91 -19.62
C ASP A 256 -5.16 25.37 -19.79
N PRO A 257 -4.21 24.58 -19.28
CA PRO A 257 -4.25 23.12 -19.37
C PRO A 257 -5.54 22.48 -18.87
N ALA A 258 -6.16 22.98 -17.79
CA ALA A 258 -7.40 22.41 -17.26
C ALA A 258 -8.57 22.53 -18.26
N GLY A 259 -8.52 23.49 -19.19
CA GLY A 259 -9.47 23.59 -20.30
C GLY A 259 -9.41 22.38 -21.23
N LEU A 260 -8.21 21.90 -21.55
CA LEU A 260 -8.01 20.68 -22.36
C LEU A 260 -8.52 19.43 -21.63
N ALA A 261 -8.28 19.32 -20.31
CA ALA A 261 -8.82 18.24 -19.48
C ALA A 261 -10.36 18.17 -19.52
N VAL A 262 -11.02 19.32 -19.35
CA VAL A 262 -12.49 19.42 -19.45
C VAL A 262 -12.99 18.99 -20.82
N GLN A 263 -12.32 19.40 -21.90
CA GLN A 263 -12.67 18.96 -23.26
C GLN A 263 -12.50 17.44 -23.43
N ALA A 264 -11.43 16.86 -22.90
CA ALA A 264 -11.18 15.42 -22.97
C ALA A 264 -12.25 14.63 -22.19
N LEU A 265 -12.67 15.09 -21.00
CA LEU A 265 -13.76 14.47 -20.25
C LEU A 265 -15.12 14.59 -20.94
N ARG A 266 -15.41 15.73 -21.60
CA ARG A 266 -16.60 15.87 -22.45
C ARG A 266 -16.62 14.87 -23.61
N ARG A 267 -15.46 14.63 -24.24
CA ARG A 267 -15.32 13.58 -25.26
C ARG A 267 -15.55 12.19 -24.68
N ALA A 268 -15.02 11.91 -23.47
CA ALA A 268 -15.24 10.65 -22.77
C ALA A 268 -16.73 10.39 -22.46
N ALA A 269 -17.45 11.41 -21.99
CA ALA A 269 -18.89 11.30 -21.76
C ALA A 269 -19.69 11.09 -23.05
N SER A 270 -19.25 11.70 -24.15
CA SER A 270 -19.84 11.45 -25.47
C SER A 270 -19.57 10.03 -25.97
N ASP A 271 -18.37 9.50 -25.76
CA ASP A 271 -18.02 8.12 -26.12
C ASP A 271 -18.82 7.09 -25.31
N ALA A 272 -19.09 7.37 -24.03
CA ALA A 272 -19.95 6.54 -23.18
C ALA A 272 -21.44 6.55 -23.60
N GLY A 273 -21.88 7.53 -24.40
CA GLY A 273 -23.28 7.66 -24.83
C GLY A 273 -24.24 8.19 -23.76
N ALA A 274 -23.73 8.68 -22.62
CA ALA A 274 -24.54 9.20 -21.51
C ALA A 274 -24.56 10.74 -21.40
N GLY A 275 -23.76 11.44 -22.21
CA GLY A 275 -23.71 12.91 -22.27
C GLY A 275 -23.15 13.58 -20.99
N GLU A 276 -23.22 14.91 -20.92
CA GLU A 276 -22.58 15.67 -19.82
C GLU A 276 -23.18 15.41 -18.43
N GLN A 277 -24.38 14.82 -18.35
CA GLN A 277 -24.98 14.50 -17.06
C GLN A 277 -24.11 13.51 -16.27
N LEU A 278 -23.50 12.54 -16.96
CA LEU A 278 -22.54 11.60 -16.37
C LEU A 278 -21.37 12.30 -15.68
N LEU A 279 -20.92 13.45 -16.22
CA LEU A 279 -19.81 14.21 -15.64
C LEU A 279 -20.25 15.02 -14.42
N ARG A 280 -21.47 15.56 -14.42
CA ARG A 280 -22.03 16.31 -13.29
C ARG A 280 -22.35 15.42 -12.10
N ASP A 281 -22.70 14.17 -12.37
CA ASP A 281 -23.05 13.16 -11.35
C ASP A 281 -21.82 12.45 -10.78
N ALA A 282 -20.60 12.86 -11.17
CA ALA A 282 -19.37 12.28 -10.64
C ALA A 282 -19.25 12.47 -9.12
N ASP A 283 -18.77 11.44 -8.43
CA ASP A 283 -18.48 11.49 -6.99
C ASP A 283 -17.08 12.05 -6.73
N ALA A 284 -16.15 11.84 -7.66
CA ALA A 284 -14.76 12.24 -7.50
C ALA A 284 -14.06 12.55 -8.84
N VAL A 285 -13.02 13.39 -8.77
CA VAL A 285 -12.10 13.69 -9.88
C VAL A 285 -10.67 13.31 -9.49
N PHE A 286 -10.11 12.36 -10.22
CA PHE A 286 -8.77 11.83 -10.05
C PHE A 286 -7.88 12.43 -11.14
N ALA A 287 -7.01 13.34 -10.75
CA ALA A 287 -6.19 14.13 -11.65
C ALA A 287 -4.71 13.70 -11.62
N VAL A 288 -4.10 13.63 -12.79
CA VAL A 288 -2.64 13.56 -12.92
C VAL A 288 -2.08 14.97 -12.78
N ALA A 289 -1.09 15.16 -11.91
CA ALA A 289 -0.46 16.46 -11.73
C ALA A 289 0.12 16.99 -13.05
N CYS A 290 -0.23 18.22 -13.41
CA CYS A 290 0.17 18.90 -14.63
C CYS A 290 1.57 19.48 -14.48
N THR A 291 2.49 19.14 -15.40
CA THR A 291 3.89 19.59 -15.33
C THR A 291 4.09 20.99 -15.90
N SER A 292 3.36 21.33 -16.98
CA SER A 292 3.38 22.66 -17.63
C SER A 292 2.77 23.77 -16.77
N TRP A 293 1.87 23.43 -15.84
CA TRP A 293 1.35 24.38 -14.84
C TRP A 293 0.98 23.65 -13.55
N GLN A 294 1.60 24.04 -12.44
CA GLN A 294 1.44 23.37 -11.15
C GLN A 294 0.17 23.84 -10.44
N TYR A 295 -0.95 23.19 -10.72
CA TYR A 295 -2.17 23.31 -9.93
C TYR A 295 -1.96 22.65 -8.55
N ARG A 296 -2.41 23.32 -7.49
CA ARG A 296 -2.46 22.71 -6.16
C ARG A 296 -3.47 21.57 -6.13
N ASP A 297 -4.61 21.76 -6.79
CA ASP A 297 -5.64 20.75 -7.04
C ASP A 297 -6.27 20.97 -8.42
N LEU A 298 -5.75 20.25 -9.42
CA LEU A 298 -6.29 20.25 -10.79
C LEU A 298 -7.73 19.68 -10.81
N GLY A 299 -8.01 18.67 -9.98
CA GLY A 299 -9.32 18.03 -9.91
C GLY A 299 -10.43 19.01 -9.55
N ALA A 300 -10.16 19.90 -8.58
CA ALA A 300 -11.12 20.92 -8.16
C ALA A 300 -11.45 21.92 -9.28
N VAL A 301 -10.43 22.37 -10.04
CA VAL A 301 -10.63 23.27 -11.18
C VAL A 301 -11.46 22.61 -12.27
N VAL A 302 -11.17 21.33 -12.56
CA VAL A 302 -11.90 20.56 -13.58
C VAL A 302 -13.34 20.31 -13.15
N ALA A 303 -13.56 19.93 -11.88
CA ALA A 303 -14.89 19.69 -11.31
C ALA A 303 -15.79 20.92 -11.41
N ASP A 304 -15.28 22.09 -11.00
CA ASP A 304 -16.01 23.36 -11.06
C ASP A 304 -16.46 23.69 -12.50
N ARG A 305 -15.55 23.54 -13.47
CA ARG A 305 -15.83 23.80 -14.90
C ARG A 305 -16.79 22.81 -15.54
N LEU A 306 -16.87 21.59 -15.02
CA LEU A 306 -17.85 20.58 -15.42
C LEU A 306 -19.21 20.75 -14.71
N GLY A 307 -19.26 21.57 -13.66
CA GLY A 307 -20.43 21.73 -12.81
C GLY A 307 -20.66 20.54 -11.87
N ALA A 308 -19.65 19.70 -11.65
CA ALA A 308 -19.70 18.63 -10.66
C ALA A 308 -19.46 19.23 -9.26
N ARG A 309 -20.41 19.04 -8.35
CA ARG A 309 -20.39 19.70 -7.02
C ARG A 309 -20.22 18.68 -5.90
N GLY A 310 -19.50 19.06 -4.85
CA GLY A 310 -19.28 18.19 -3.69
C GLY A 310 -18.51 16.93 -4.04
N VAL A 311 -17.56 17.04 -4.98
CA VAL A 311 -16.72 15.92 -5.41
C VAL A 311 -15.45 15.86 -4.58
N ASP A 312 -14.96 14.65 -4.32
CA ASP A 312 -13.62 14.46 -3.79
C ASP A 312 -12.58 14.60 -4.90
N THR A 313 -11.38 15.05 -4.54
CA THR A 313 -10.28 15.18 -5.48
C THR A 313 -9.09 14.34 -5.07
N VAL A 314 -8.52 13.62 -6.04
CA VAL A 314 -7.29 12.86 -5.86
C VAL A 314 -6.28 13.34 -6.87
N GLN A 315 -5.05 13.65 -6.43
CA GLN A 315 -3.99 14.08 -7.33
C GLN A 315 -2.76 13.18 -7.24
N SER A 316 -2.13 12.87 -8.36
CA SER A 316 -0.83 12.18 -8.35
C SER A 316 0.28 13.06 -7.76
N SER A 317 1.41 12.47 -7.37
CA SER A 317 2.63 13.21 -7.05
C SER A 317 3.01 14.19 -8.17
N PRO A 318 3.59 15.36 -7.86
CA PRO A 318 3.83 16.42 -8.85
C PRO A 318 4.66 16.00 -10.06
N PHE A 319 5.56 15.04 -9.88
CA PHE A 319 6.46 14.55 -10.94
C PHE A 319 6.43 13.03 -11.05
N GLY A 320 6.30 12.53 -12.28
CA GLY A 320 6.40 11.13 -12.62
C GLY A 320 5.38 10.69 -13.66
N GLY A 321 5.87 10.14 -14.77
CA GLY A 321 5.05 9.53 -15.81
C GLY A 321 4.26 8.29 -15.39
N ASP A 322 4.44 7.81 -14.15
CA ASP A 322 3.63 6.76 -13.52
C ASP A 322 2.20 7.22 -13.17
N GLY A 323 2.01 8.54 -13.04
CA GLY A 323 0.76 9.16 -12.56
C GLY A 323 -0.48 8.69 -13.32
N GLY A 324 -0.44 8.66 -14.66
CA GLY A 324 -1.58 8.28 -15.50
C GLY A 324 -2.20 6.93 -15.15
N GLN A 325 -1.41 5.86 -15.14
CA GLN A 325 -1.90 4.53 -14.78
C GLN A 325 -2.16 4.40 -13.27
N LEU A 326 -1.37 5.08 -12.43
CA LEU A 326 -1.55 5.03 -10.97
C LEU A 326 -2.92 5.55 -10.54
N VAL A 327 -3.35 6.71 -11.04
CA VAL A 327 -4.65 7.28 -10.67
C VAL A 327 -5.81 6.44 -11.20
N ILE A 328 -5.65 5.75 -12.33
CA ILE A 328 -6.66 4.79 -12.84
C ILE A 328 -6.77 3.58 -11.90
N ASN A 329 -5.64 3.05 -11.42
CA ASN A 329 -5.63 1.95 -10.46
C ASN A 329 -6.30 2.34 -9.13
N GLU A 330 -6.04 3.56 -8.64
CA GLU A 330 -6.67 4.11 -7.43
C GLU A 330 -8.17 4.34 -7.62
N ALA A 331 -8.60 4.86 -8.78
CA ALA A 331 -10.02 5.04 -9.10
C ALA A 331 -10.76 3.70 -9.14
N ALA A 332 -10.19 2.69 -9.81
CA ALA A 332 -10.74 1.35 -9.87
C ALA A 332 -10.81 0.69 -8.48
N ALA A 333 -9.82 0.91 -7.62
CA ALA A 333 -9.81 0.40 -6.25
C ALA A 333 -10.94 1.02 -5.42
N ALA A 334 -11.13 2.33 -5.52
CA ALA A 334 -12.18 3.04 -4.78
C ALA A 334 -13.59 2.65 -5.26
N VAL A 335 -13.78 2.44 -6.57
CA VAL A 335 -15.05 1.91 -7.11
C VAL A 335 -15.29 0.47 -6.65
N ALA A 336 -14.28 -0.40 -6.72
CA ALA A 336 -14.38 -1.78 -6.25
C ALA A 336 -14.67 -1.87 -4.74
N ALA A 337 -14.14 -0.92 -3.96
CA ALA A 337 -14.44 -0.75 -2.55
C ALA A 337 -15.81 -0.12 -2.29
N GLY A 338 -16.53 0.34 -3.32
CA GLY A 338 -17.83 1.00 -3.18
C GLY A 338 -17.75 2.38 -2.52
N ASP A 339 -16.59 3.04 -2.57
CA ASP A 339 -16.39 4.40 -2.07
C ASP A 339 -16.97 5.44 -3.05
N TYR A 340 -16.88 5.14 -4.35
CA TYR A 340 -17.38 5.98 -5.44
C TYR A 340 -18.12 5.15 -6.50
N GLU A 341 -19.10 5.78 -7.14
CA GLU A 341 -19.91 5.18 -8.21
C GLU A 341 -19.44 5.64 -9.58
N ILE A 342 -19.11 6.92 -9.71
CA ILE A 342 -18.61 7.55 -10.93
C ILE A 342 -17.37 8.37 -10.58
N VAL A 343 -16.23 7.98 -11.14
CA VAL A 343 -14.94 8.67 -10.99
C VAL A 343 -14.48 9.18 -12.35
N LEU A 344 -14.22 10.48 -12.42
CA LEU A 344 -13.59 11.10 -13.59
C LEU A 344 -12.08 11.04 -13.41
N VAL A 345 -11.37 10.46 -14.37
CA VAL A 345 -9.90 10.43 -14.37
C VAL A 345 -9.39 11.31 -15.52
N THR A 346 -8.45 12.20 -15.24
CA THR A 346 -7.92 13.11 -16.26
C THR A 346 -6.47 13.50 -16.03
N GLY A 347 -5.81 13.92 -17.10
CA GLY A 347 -4.55 14.65 -17.02
C GLY A 347 -4.37 15.49 -18.29
N THR A 348 -3.48 16.48 -18.20
CA THR A 348 -3.34 17.50 -19.23
C THR A 348 -1.96 18.12 -19.19
N GLU A 349 -1.50 18.55 -20.36
CA GLU A 349 -0.34 19.43 -20.53
C GLU A 349 -0.62 20.47 -21.61
N ALA A 350 -0.06 21.67 -21.45
CA ALA A 350 -0.07 22.74 -22.45
C ALA A 350 1.35 23.28 -22.70
N GLY A 351 2.32 22.38 -22.85
CA GLY A 351 3.74 22.73 -23.00
C GLY A 351 4.05 23.46 -24.31
N ALA A 352 3.33 23.16 -25.39
CA ALA A 352 3.51 23.87 -26.67
C ALA A 352 2.94 25.30 -26.59
N THR A 353 1.76 25.46 -25.98
CA THR A 353 1.17 26.78 -25.70
C THR A 353 2.08 27.61 -24.78
N GLN A 354 2.57 27.04 -23.68
CA GLN A 354 3.51 27.71 -22.77
C GLN A 354 4.78 28.16 -23.47
N ALA A 355 5.34 27.33 -24.36
CA ALA A 355 6.55 27.66 -25.12
C ALA A 355 6.28 28.70 -26.23
N ALA A 356 5.06 28.83 -26.73
CA ALA A 356 4.69 29.73 -27.83
C ALA A 356 4.31 31.14 -27.35
N ALA A 357 3.62 31.28 -26.22
CA ALA A 357 3.07 32.56 -25.76
C ALA A 357 4.14 33.68 -25.64
N PRO A 358 5.31 33.46 -25.00
CA PRO A 358 6.33 34.51 -24.89
C PRO A 358 6.90 34.94 -26.26
N ARG A 359 6.98 34.02 -27.24
CA ARG A 359 7.44 34.32 -28.60
C ARG A 359 6.45 35.21 -29.36
N ALA A 360 5.17 35.16 -28.99
CA ALA A 360 4.12 36.02 -29.50
C ALA A 360 3.95 37.32 -28.69
N GLY A 361 4.77 37.55 -27.66
CA GLY A 361 4.63 38.71 -26.76
C GLY A 361 3.40 38.61 -25.84
N VAL A 362 2.88 37.41 -25.62
CA VAL A 362 1.72 37.13 -24.74
C VAL A 362 2.23 36.56 -23.42
N GLU A 363 1.80 37.16 -22.31
CA GLU A 363 1.97 36.60 -20.97
C GLU A 363 0.74 35.76 -20.63
N VAL A 364 0.96 34.49 -20.29
CA VAL A 364 -0.15 33.59 -19.90
C VAL A 364 -0.64 33.94 -18.50
N SER A 365 -1.95 34.06 -18.34
CA SER A 365 -2.61 34.32 -17.05
C SER A 365 -3.49 33.13 -16.70
N TRP A 366 -2.84 32.01 -16.39
CA TRP A 366 -3.52 30.76 -16.04
C TRP A 366 -3.93 30.77 -14.55
N PRO A 367 -4.98 30.01 -14.17
CA PRO A 367 -5.49 30.04 -12.80
C PRO A 367 -4.45 29.65 -11.75
N GLU A 368 -4.34 30.46 -10.70
CA GLU A 368 -3.58 30.16 -9.48
C GLU A 368 -4.53 29.84 -8.32
N GLN A 369 -4.14 28.90 -7.46
CA GLN A 369 -4.93 28.48 -6.31
C GLN A 369 -4.25 28.94 -5.01
N GLY A 370 -5.06 29.34 -4.02
CA GLY A 370 -4.59 29.79 -2.71
C GLY A 370 -3.78 28.70 -1.98
N PRO A 371 -2.88 29.09 -1.06
CA PRO A 371 -2.00 28.15 -0.35
C PRO A 371 -2.74 27.08 0.47
N GLU A 372 -3.98 27.36 0.87
CA GLU A 372 -4.88 26.47 1.59
C GLU A 372 -5.52 25.38 0.73
N VAL A 373 -5.48 25.54 -0.60
CA VAL A 373 -6.07 24.56 -1.53
C VAL A 373 -5.15 23.33 -1.59
N ALA A 374 -5.75 22.16 -1.37
CA ALA A 374 -5.10 20.87 -1.51
C ALA A 374 -6.15 19.83 -1.94
N PRO A 375 -5.76 18.78 -2.67
CA PRO A 375 -6.67 17.69 -3.00
C PRO A 375 -7.09 16.95 -1.73
N THR A 376 -8.27 16.31 -1.76
CA THR A 376 -8.72 15.42 -0.67
C THR A 376 -7.64 14.37 -0.36
N ARG A 377 -6.97 13.86 -1.39
CA ARG A 377 -5.86 12.89 -1.24
C ARG A 377 -4.79 13.08 -2.31
N THR A 378 -3.52 12.93 -1.91
CA THR A 378 -2.40 12.82 -2.86
C THR A 378 -1.94 11.36 -2.93
N VAL A 379 -1.65 10.85 -4.13
CA VAL A 379 -1.20 9.48 -4.36
C VAL A 379 0.14 9.44 -5.10
N GLY A 380 0.93 8.40 -4.86
CA GLY A 380 2.29 8.27 -5.39
C GLY A 380 3.36 8.72 -4.40
N VAL A 381 4.62 8.60 -4.80
CA VAL A 381 5.78 8.91 -3.95
C VAL A 381 6.46 10.17 -4.47
N ASP A 382 6.56 11.19 -3.61
CA ASP A 382 7.29 12.42 -3.87
C ASP A 382 8.62 12.42 -3.11
N LYS A 383 9.68 12.02 -3.81
CA LYS A 383 11.05 12.00 -3.28
C LYS A 383 12.00 12.50 -4.38
N ALA A 384 13.12 13.08 -3.95
CA ALA A 384 14.12 13.63 -4.87
C ALA A 384 14.59 12.59 -5.89
N ALA A 385 14.64 12.96 -7.17
CA ALA A 385 15.00 12.06 -8.26
C ALA A 385 16.46 11.57 -8.20
N ASN A 386 17.35 12.39 -7.64
CA ASN A 386 18.79 12.16 -7.63
C ASN A 386 19.39 12.18 -6.24
N ASN A 387 20.46 11.40 -6.06
CA ASN A 387 21.39 11.55 -4.95
C ASN A 387 22.54 12.53 -5.30
N PRO A 388 23.42 12.89 -4.35
CA PRO A 388 24.52 13.82 -4.62
C PRO A 388 25.49 13.34 -5.71
N PRO A 389 25.91 12.05 -5.78
CA PRO A 389 26.76 11.57 -6.88
C PRO A 389 26.15 11.72 -8.28
N GLU A 390 24.87 11.39 -8.44
CA GLU A 390 24.17 11.58 -9.72
C GLU A 390 24.07 13.06 -10.11
N THR A 391 23.81 13.91 -9.11
CA THR A 391 23.75 15.36 -9.29
C THR A 391 25.11 15.93 -9.71
N ALA A 392 26.19 15.52 -9.05
CA ALA A 392 27.56 15.96 -9.34
C ALA A 392 28.00 15.54 -10.76
N ALA A 393 27.57 14.36 -11.22
CA ALA A 393 27.80 13.89 -12.58
C ALA A 393 26.92 14.61 -13.64
N GLY A 394 25.94 15.41 -13.22
CA GLY A 394 25.01 16.13 -14.10
C GLY A 394 23.93 15.24 -14.72
N LEU A 395 23.52 14.19 -14.01
CA LEU A 395 22.47 13.25 -14.40
C LEU A 395 21.06 13.70 -13.98
N ILE A 396 20.88 15.00 -13.69
CA ILE A 396 19.56 15.60 -13.41
C ILE A 396 18.68 15.56 -14.66
N ALA A 397 19.26 15.89 -15.83
CA ALA A 397 18.54 15.88 -17.09
C ALA A 397 18.21 14.42 -17.48
N PRO A 398 16.92 14.05 -17.63
CA PRO A 398 16.54 12.66 -17.90
C PRO A 398 17.25 12.06 -19.10
N ILE A 399 17.43 12.81 -20.18
CA ILE A 399 18.14 12.36 -21.38
C ILE A 399 19.52 11.78 -21.07
N ASN A 400 20.29 12.44 -20.20
CA ASN A 400 21.65 12.00 -19.86
C ASN A 400 21.61 10.69 -19.05
N MET A 401 20.66 10.58 -18.11
CA MET A 401 20.47 9.35 -17.34
C MET A 401 20.03 8.20 -18.24
N TYR A 402 19.03 8.39 -19.10
CA TYR A 402 18.55 7.35 -20.01
C TYR A 402 19.59 6.95 -21.06
N ALA A 403 20.44 7.87 -21.49
CA ALA A 403 21.54 7.56 -22.41
C ALA A 403 22.63 6.74 -21.72
N LEU A 404 22.93 7.07 -20.45
CA LEU A 404 23.80 6.23 -19.60
C LEU A 404 23.22 4.83 -19.44
N LEU A 405 21.91 4.71 -19.14
CA LEU A 405 21.21 3.42 -19.04
C LEU A 405 21.26 2.64 -20.36
N GLU A 406 21.13 3.29 -21.52
CA GLU A 406 21.22 2.65 -22.83
C GLU A 406 22.60 2.05 -23.08
N SER A 407 23.68 2.76 -22.72
CA SER A 407 25.03 2.19 -22.82
C SER A 407 25.22 0.99 -21.89
N ALA A 408 24.65 1.02 -20.69
CA ALA A 408 24.67 -0.11 -19.76
C ALA A 408 23.87 -1.31 -20.32
N ASN A 409 22.74 -1.04 -20.97
CA ASN A 409 21.92 -2.06 -21.64
C ASN A 409 22.68 -2.67 -22.83
N ARG A 410 23.38 -1.85 -23.63
CA ARG A 410 24.27 -2.32 -24.70
C ARG A 410 25.36 -3.24 -24.14
N HIS A 411 26.00 -2.85 -23.03
CA HIS A 411 26.99 -3.68 -22.34
C HIS A 411 26.41 -5.05 -21.99
N ARG A 412 25.24 -5.06 -21.32
CA ARG A 412 24.54 -6.27 -20.89
C ARG A 412 24.19 -7.19 -22.06
N LEU A 413 23.84 -6.62 -23.22
CA LEU A 413 23.49 -7.37 -24.43
C LEU A 413 24.72 -7.85 -25.23
N GLY A 414 25.93 -7.38 -24.90
CA GLY A 414 27.15 -7.73 -25.63
C GLY A 414 27.17 -7.24 -27.08
N ARG A 415 26.40 -6.20 -27.41
CA ARG A 415 26.27 -5.67 -28.77
C ARG A 415 27.37 -4.66 -29.11
N THR A 416 27.84 -4.70 -30.35
CA THR A 416 28.64 -3.59 -30.90
C THR A 416 27.79 -2.32 -31.00
N PRO A 417 28.39 -1.11 -31.05
CA PRO A 417 27.63 0.13 -31.25
C PRO A 417 26.67 0.06 -32.45
N ALA A 418 27.18 -0.34 -33.63
CA ALA A 418 26.37 -0.40 -34.85
C ALA A 418 25.20 -1.40 -34.77
N GLU A 419 25.38 -2.57 -34.15
CA GLU A 419 24.29 -3.52 -33.95
C GLU A 419 23.22 -2.98 -33.01
N HIS A 420 23.64 -2.26 -31.97
CA HIS A 420 22.75 -1.69 -30.98
C HIS A 420 21.94 -0.52 -31.54
N ASP A 421 22.61 0.41 -32.21
CA ASP A 421 21.98 1.58 -32.83
C ASP A 421 20.94 1.15 -33.87
N ARG A 422 21.27 0.14 -34.69
CA ARG A 422 20.29 -0.45 -35.64
C ARG A 422 19.07 -1.03 -34.92
N ALA A 423 19.28 -1.83 -33.86
CA ALA A 423 18.18 -2.45 -33.14
C ALA A 423 17.26 -1.42 -32.45
N VAL A 424 17.86 -0.36 -31.90
CA VAL A 424 17.13 0.76 -31.30
C VAL A 424 16.33 1.52 -32.37
N ALA A 425 16.96 1.87 -33.50
CA ALA A 425 16.30 2.60 -34.57
C ALA A 425 15.16 1.79 -35.22
N GLU A 426 15.33 0.48 -35.38
CA GLU A 426 14.25 -0.41 -35.84
C GLU A 426 13.08 -0.48 -34.86
N LEU A 427 13.35 -0.56 -33.55
CA LEU A 427 12.31 -0.48 -32.53
C LEU A 427 11.55 0.84 -32.62
N TRP A 428 12.27 1.95 -32.70
CA TRP A 428 11.68 3.27 -32.72
C TRP A 428 10.93 3.57 -34.02
N SER A 429 11.39 3.03 -35.15
CA SER A 429 10.69 3.09 -36.44
C SER A 429 9.31 2.43 -36.36
N ARG A 430 9.19 1.26 -35.72
CA ARG A 430 7.89 0.61 -35.47
C ARG A 430 6.96 1.47 -34.62
N LEU A 431 7.47 2.17 -33.62
CA LEU A 431 6.67 3.10 -32.82
C LEU A 431 6.20 4.30 -33.66
N SER A 432 7.03 4.83 -34.55
CA SER A 432 6.63 5.90 -35.48
C SER A 432 5.53 5.46 -36.45
N ALA A 433 5.59 4.21 -36.93
CA ALA A 433 4.54 3.64 -37.77
C ALA A 433 3.19 3.52 -37.04
N VAL A 434 3.22 3.17 -35.75
CA VAL A 434 2.01 3.20 -34.88
C VAL A 434 1.48 4.63 -34.73
N ALA A 435 2.36 5.61 -34.50
CA ALA A 435 1.96 7.02 -34.39
C ALA A 435 1.34 7.56 -35.68
N ALA A 436 1.87 7.18 -36.85
CA ALA A 436 1.32 7.60 -38.15
C ALA A 436 -0.14 7.17 -38.35
N GLY A 437 -0.54 6.02 -37.77
CA GLY A 437 -1.92 5.53 -37.79
C GLY A 437 -2.80 6.03 -36.63
N ASN A 438 -2.25 6.78 -35.67
CA ASN A 438 -2.97 7.24 -34.49
C ASN A 438 -3.41 8.71 -34.67
N GLU A 439 -4.73 8.95 -34.73
CA GLU A 439 -5.29 10.30 -34.87
C GLU A 439 -4.87 11.27 -33.75
N TYR A 440 -4.54 10.71 -32.57
CA TYR A 440 -4.11 11.44 -31.39
C TYR A 440 -2.58 11.52 -31.25
N ALA A 441 -1.79 11.08 -32.24
CA ALA A 441 -0.34 11.24 -32.18
C ALA A 441 0.08 12.68 -32.46
N TRP A 442 0.93 13.28 -31.62
CA TRP A 442 1.44 14.63 -31.86
C TRP A 442 2.14 14.76 -33.22
N GLN A 443 2.97 13.78 -33.58
CA GLN A 443 3.69 13.69 -34.84
C GLN A 443 3.25 12.43 -35.62
N PRO A 444 2.18 12.52 -36.43
CA PRO A 444 1.64 11.40 -37.20
C PRO A 444 2.46 11.19 -38.49
N GLN A 445 3.77 11.00 -38.34
CA GLN A 445 4.70 10.70 -39.43
C GLN A 445 5.45 9.41 -39.11
N GLU A 446 5.53 8.53 -40.10
CA GLU A 446 6.39 7.35 -40.05
C GLU A 446 7.81 7.73 -40.47
N PHE A 447 8.80 7.19 -39.75
CA PHE A 447 10.21 7.34 -40.02
C PHE A 447 10.85 5.96 -40.18
N SER A 448 11.70 5.82 -41.18
CA SER A 448 12.54 4.63 -41.36
C SER A 448 13.61 4.55 -40.25
N ALA A 449 14.13 3.35 -40.00
CA ALA A 449 15.24 3.16 -39.06
C ALA A 449 16.49 3.97 -39.47
N GLU A 450 16.74 4.14 -40.77
CA GLU A 450 17.86 4.95 -41.27
C GLU A 450 17.67 6.44 -40.93
N GLU A 451 16.47 6.99 -41.11
CA GLU A 451 16.17 8.39 -40.75
C GLU A 451 16.30 8.64 -39.25
N ILE A 452 15.88 7.67 -38.42
CA ILE A 452 15.98 7.75 -36.96
C ILE A 452 17.44 7.72 -36.51
N ALA A 453 18.25 6.80 -37.05
CA ALA A 453 19.65 6.65 -36.66
C ALA A 453 20.55 7.78 -37.19
N THR A 454 20.17 8.42 -38.30
CA THR A 454 21.03 9.41 -38.97
C THR A 454 20.93 10.78 -38.32
N ALA A 455 22.04 11.22 -37.74
CA ALA A 455 22.16 12.57 -37.21
C ALA A 455 22.09 13.62 -38.34
N THR A 456 21.15 14.55 -38.25
CA THR A 456 20.99 15.68 -39.19
C THR A 456 20.80 16.98 -38.40
N ALA A 457 20.63 18.12 -39.08
CA ALA A 457 20.30 19.37 -38.39
C ALA A 457 18.96 19.28 -37.63
N ASP A 458 17.96 18.60 -38.21
CA ASP A 458 16.63 18.43 -37.62
C ASP A 458 16.55 17.24 -36.65
N ASN A 459 17.37 16.21 -36.88
CA ASN A 459 17.56 15.04 -36.02
C ASN A 459 18.96 15.02 -35.38
N ARG A 460 19.37 16.11 -34.73
CA ARG A 460 20.73 16.21 -34.16
C ARG A 460 20.96 15.18 -33.04
N LEU A 461 22.23 14.89 -32.76
CA LEU A 461 22.62 14.21 -31.51
C LEU A 461 22.27 15.07 -30.29
N VAL A 462 21.68 14.45 -29.28
CA VAL A 462 21.33 15.11 -28.01
C VAL A 462 22.24 14.62 -26.89
N SER A 463 22.39 13.30 -26.77
CA SER A 463 23.36 12.67 -25.88
C SER A 463 23.63 11.27 -26.38
N THR A 464 24.88 10.90 -26.65
CA THR A 464 25.21 9.57 -27.20
C THR A 464 24.61 8.45 -26.33
N PRO A 465 23.83 7.51 -26.90
CA PRO A 465 23.67 7.28 -28.36
C PRO A 465 22.49 8.00 -29.02
N TYR A 466 21.67 8.74 -28.28
CA TYR A 466 20.41 9.27 -28.77
C TYR A 466 20.54 10.49 -29.69
N THR A 467 19.87 10.37 -30.82
CA THR A 467 19.40 11.47 -31.66
C THR A 467 18.10 12.07 -31.10
N LYS A 468 17.68 13.21 -31.65
CA LYS A 468 16.45 13.91 -31.23
C LYS A 468 15.20 13.05 -31.45
N LEU A 469 15.13 12.24 -32.51
CA LEU A 469 14.01 11.36 -32.81
C LEU A 469 13.94 10.15 -31.86
N GLU A 470 14.93 9.93 -30.99
CA GLU A 470 14.90 8.88 -29.96
C GLU A 470 14.56 9.44 -28.57
N CYS A 471 14.23 10.74 -28.50
CA CYS A 471 13.91 11.44 -27.27
C CYS A 471 12.41 11.71 -27.15
N ALA A 472 11.88 11.71 -25.93
CA ALA A 472 10.51 12.13 -25.67
C ALA A 472 10.25 13.58 -26.12
N ASN A 473 9.08 13.83 -26.69
CA ASN A 473 8.63 15.19 -27.03
C ASN A 473 7.66 15.70 -25.96
N LEU A 474 8.18 16.51 -25.04
CA LEU A 474 7.40 17.08 -23.93
C LEU A 474 6.70 18.41 -24.27
N THR A 475 7.01 19.00 -25.42
CA THR A 475 6.42 20.27 -25.87
C THR A 475 5.15 19.99 -26.65
N VAL A 476 4.13 19.53 -25.93
CA VAL A 476 2.82 19.14 -26.48
C VAL A 476 1.68 19.76 -25.71
N ASP A 477 0.55 19.97 -26.41
CA ASP A 477 -0.73 20.33 -25.82
C ASP A 477 -1.69 19.16 -25.98
N MET A 478 -1.86 18.37 -24.93
CA MET A 478 -2.61 17.13 -24.98
C MET A 478 -3.30 16.86 -23.65
N ALA A 479 -4.49 16.27 -23.70
CA ALA A 479 -5.21 15.84 -22.52
C ALA A 479 -5.95 14.53 -22.78
N SER A 480 -6.14 13.77 -21.69
CA SER A 480 -6.98 12.57 -21.67
C SER A 480 -8.07 12.71 -20.61
N GLY A 481 -9.22 12.13 -20.92
CA GLY A 481 -10.37 12.03 -20.02
C GLY A 481 -10.88 10.60 -20.05
N ILE A 482 -11.12 10.03 -18.88
CA ILE A 482 -11.58 8.65 -18.72
C ILE A 482 -12.69 8.67 -17.68
N VAL A 483 -13.77 7.93 -17.93
CA VAL A 483 -14.83 7.72 -16.94
C VAL A 483 -14.78 6.28 -16.47
N VAL A 484 -14.51 6.10 -15.17
CA VAL A 484 -14.56 4.82 -14.47
C VAL A 484 -15.80 4.83 -13.60
N CYS A 485 -16.63 3.81 -13.67
CA CYS A 485 -17.78 3.67 -12.80
C CYS A 485 -17.99 2.25 -12.33
N SER A 486 -18.88 2.07 -11.36
CA SER A 486 -19.35 0.74 -10.97
C SER A 486 -20.22 0.15 -12.09
N ALA A 487 -20.25 -1.17 -12.23
CA ALA A 487 -21.14 -1.85 -13.17
C ALA A 487 -22.61 -1.47 -12.96
N ALA A 488 -23.01 -1.25 -11.70
CA ALA A 488 -24.36 -0.77 -11.36
C ALA A 488 -24.62 0.66 -11.84
N ALA A 489 -23.67 1.58 -11.64
CA ALA A 489 -23.78 2.96 -12.13
C ALA A 489 -23.81 3.02 -13.66
N ALA A 490 -22.97 2.21 -14.33
CA ALA A 490 -22.98 2.09 -15.79
C ALA A 490 -24.35 1.62 -16.31
N ALA A 491 -24.93 0.59 -15.69
CA ALA A 491 -26.25 0.08 -16.05
C ALA A 491 -27.36 1.11 -15.77
N ALA A 492 -27.32 1.79 -14.62
CA ALA A 492 -28.29 2.81 -14.26
C ALA A 492 -28.26 4.02 -15.20
N ALA A 493 -27.07 4.41 -15.67
CA ALA A 493 -26.88 5.46 -16.67
C ALA A 493 -27.25 5.02 -18.09
N GLY A 494 -27.67 3.76 -18.30
CA GLY A 494 -28.06 3.24 -19.60
C GLY A 494 -26.90 3.08 -20.58
N ILE A 495 -25.67 2.96 -20.08
CA ILE A 495 -24.47 2.84 -20.92
C ILE A 495 -24.45 1.46 -21.58
N PRO A 496 -24.36 1.37 -22.92
CA PRO A 496 -24.29 0.10 -23.65
C PRO A 496 -23.11 -0.77 -23.19
N GLN A 497 -23.34 -2.07 -22.97
CA GLN A 497 -22.31 -2.98 -22.44
C GLN A 497 -21.15 -3.26 -23.42
N ASP A 498 -21.34 -3.06 -24.72
CA ASP A 498 -20.27 -3.10 -25.73
C ASP A 498 -19.28 -1.92 -25.59
N LYS A 499 -19.62 -0.91 -24.79
CA LYS A 499 -18.68 0.15 -24.38
C LYS A 499 -17.86 -0.22 -23.14
N TRP A 500 -18.18 -1.29 -22.43
CA TRP A 500 -17.55 -1.59 -21.15
C TRP A 500 -16.19 -2.24 -21.37
N VAL A 501 -15.15 -1.67 -20.76
CA VAL A 501 -13.84 -2.30 -20.64
C VAL A 501 -13.55 -2.49 -19.15
N PHE A 502 -13.34 -3.73 -18.75
CA PHE A 502 -13.05 -4.12 -17.38
C PHE A 502 -11.58 -3.92 -17.06
N ILE A 503 -11.33 -3.49 -15.83
CA ILE A 503 -9.98 -3.39 -15.27
C ILE A 503 -9.76 -4.66 -14.44
N HIS A 504 -8.89 -5.55 -14.92
CA HIS A 504 -8.70 -6.87 -14.31
C HIS A 504 -7.74 -6.81 -13.11
N ALA A 505 -6.67 -6.02 -13.25
CA ALA A 505 -5.67 -5.83 -12.21
C ALA A 505 -4.98 -4.48 -12.40
N GLY A 506 -4.59 -3.86 -11.28
CA GLY A 506 -3.63 -2.76 -11.26
C GLY A 506 -2.46 -3.15 -10.37
N ALA A 507 -1.23 -2.75 -10.72
CA ALA A 507 -0.07 -2.95 -9.86
C ALA A 507 0.80 -1.69 -9.82
N SER A 508 1.36 -1.35 -8.68
CA SER A 508 2.36 -0.27 -8.60
C SER A 508 3.45 -0.52 -7.56
N GLY A 509 4.62 0.06 -7.80
CA GLY A 509 5.81 -0.08 -6.96
C GLY A 509 6.99 0.69 -7.53
N HIS A 510 8.17 0.52 -6.96
CA HIS A 510 9.38 1.19 -7.43
C HIS A 510 10.61 0.29 -7.31
N ASP A 511 11.59 0.51 -8.19
CA ASP A 511 12.93 -0.08 -8.05
C ASP A 511 13.70 0.60 -6.89
N GLU A 512 14.94 0.15 -6.65
CA GLU A 512 15.89 0.94 -5.85
C GLU A 512 15.92 2.38 -6.37
N TRP A 513 15.73 3.31 -5.43
CA TRP A 513 15.22 4.64 -5.74
C TRP A 513 16.22 5.44 -6.57
N PHE A 514 17.48 5.42 -6.14
CA PHE A 514 18.58 6.05 -6.85
C PHE A 514 19.17 5.06 -7.86
N THR A 515 19.17 5.45 -9.13
CA THR A 515 19.65 4.62 -10.23
C THR A 515 21.08 4.14 -10.01
N SER A 516 21.93 5.03 -9.48
CA SER A 516 23.34 4.76 -9.16
C SER A 516 23.54 3.78 -8.01
N GLU A 517 22.50 3.44 -7.26
CA GLU A 517 22.55 2.46 -6.18
C GLU A 517 22.01 1.09 -6.59
N ARG A 518 21.42 0.96 -7.79
CA ARG A 518 20.95 -0.32 -8.32
C ARG A 518 22.11 -1.30 -8.52
N THR A 519 21.88 -2.59 -8.30
CA THR A 519 22.87 -3.62 -8.65
C THR A 519 23.30 -3.53 -10.11
N GLU A 520 22.33 -3.36 -11.00
CA GLU A 520 22.52 -3.16 -12.42
C GLU A 520 21.72 -1.93 -12.88
N LEU A 521 22.34 -1.10 -13.73
CA LEU A 521 21.69 0.10 -14.26
C LEU A 521 20.50 -0.23 -15.19
N ALA A 522 20.66 -1.25 -16.03
CA ALA A 522 19.72 -1.58 -17.10
C ALA A 522 18.77 -2.74 -16.75
N ALA A 523 18.33 -2.86 -15.49
CA ALA A 523 17.38 -3.87 -15.03
C ALA A 523 16.29 -3.25 -14.14
N SER A 524 15.11 -3.89 -14.09
CA SER A 524 14.00 -3.47 -13.22
C SER A 524 13.31 -4.69 -12.58
N PRO A 525 13.79 -5.14 -11.40
CA PRO A 525 13.08 -6.09 -10.57
C PRO A 525 11.62 -5.67 -10.28
N ALA A 526 11.35 -4.37 -10.17
CA ALA A 526 10.01 -3.85 -9.95
C ALA A 526 9.06 -4.18 -11.12
N ILE A 527 9.41 -3.86 -12.37
CA ILE A 527 8.54 -4.17 -13.52
C ILE A 527 8.25 -5.66 -13.60
N ARG A 528 9.26 -6.50 -13.41
CA ARG A 528 9.12 -7.97 -13.43
C ARG A 528 8.12 -8.44 -12.38
N THR A 529 8.28 -7.99 -11.14
CA THR A 529 7.45 -8.41 -10.02
C THR A 529 6.00 -7.91 -10.17
N LEU A 530 5.83 -6.66 -10.59
CA LEU A 530 4.52 -6.06 -10.79
C LEU A 530 3.76 -6.71 -11.95
N GLY A 531 4.45 -6.96 -13.08
CA GLY A 531 3.89 -7.64 -14.23
C GLY A 531 3.44 -9.06 -13.88
N ALA A 532 4.29 -9.83 -13.20
CA ALA A 532 3.94 -11.17 -12.74
C ALA A 532 2.70 -11.16 -11.82
N ALA A 533 2.67 -10.27 -10.81
CA ALA A 533 1.54 -10.18 -9.89
C ALA A 533 0.23 -9.78 -10.59
N ALA A 534 0.27 -8.83 -11.52
CA ALA A 534 -0.91 -8.39 -12.26
C ALA A 534 -1.47 -9.48 -13.19
N LEU A 535 -0.60 -10.18 -13.92
CA LEU A 535 -0.98 -11.28 -14.81
C LEU A 535 -1.50 -12.50 -14.03
N GLU A 536 -0.86 -12.84 -12.91
CA GLU A 536 -1.32 -13.91 -12.01
C GLU A 536 -2.72 -13.60 -11.46
N HIS A 537 -2.96 -12.38 -10.96
CA HIS A 537 -4.28 -11.96 -10.46
C HIS A 537 -5.35 -11.98 -11.56
N ALA A 538 -5.01 -11.55 -12.77
CA ALA A 538 -5.91 -11.62 -13.92
C ALA A 538 -6.13 -13.07 -14.42
N GLY A 539 -5.28 -14.02 -14.01
CA GLY A 539 -5.35 -15.42 -14.40
C GLY A 539 -5.02 -15.65 -15.88
N ILE A 540 -4.08 -14.87 -16.43
CA ILE A 540 -3.62 -14.94 -17.83
C ILE A 540 -2.09 -14.99 -17.93
N GLY A 541 -1.58 -15.53 -19.03
CA GLY A 541 -0.16 -15.44 -19.39
C GLY A 541 0.17 -14.24 -20.30
N VAL A 542 1.46 -13.91 -20.40
CA VAL A 542 1.96 -12.79 -21.23
C VAL A 542 1.66 -12.98 -22.72
N GLU A 543 1.55 -14.22 -23.18
CA GLU A 543 1.19 -14.61 -24.53
C GLU A 543 -0.26 -14.27 -24.90
N GLN A 544 -1.13 -14.07 -23.90
CA GLN A 544 -2.53 -13.69 -24.11
C GLN A 544 -2.72 -12.18 -24.28
N LEU A 545 -1.69 -11.38 -24.03
CA LEU A 545 -1.70 -9.93 -24.29
C LEU A 545 -1.60 -9.67 -25.79
N ALA A 546 -2.70 -9.27 -26.42
CA ALA A 546 -2.75 -8.91 -27.83
C ALA A 546 -2.32 -7.46 -28.07
N HIS A 547 -2.60 -6.57 -27.12
CA HIS A 547 -2.28 -5.15 -27.21
C HIS A 547 -1.43 -4.73 -26.02
N VAL A 548 -0.32 -4.05 -26.29
CA VAL A 548 0.61 -3.60 -25.26
C VAL A 548 0.98 -2.15 -25.51
N ASP A 549 0.95 -1.34 -24.45
CA ASP A 549 1.59 -0.04 -24.41
C ASP A 549 2.63 0.02 -23.29
N LEU A 550 3.89 -0.11 -23.69
CA LEU A 550 5.02 0.11 -22.81
C LEU A 550 5.35 1.61 -22.78
N TYR A 551 5.56 2.17 -21.59
CA TYR A 551 5.94 3.56 -21.45
C TYR A 551 7.26 3.84 -22.19
N ALA A 552 7.22 4.74 -23.18
CA ALA A 552 8.26 4.89 -24.18
C ALA A 552 8.81 6.31 -24.26
N CYS A 553 9.45 6.78 -23.17
CA CYS A 553 10.15 8.08 -23.15
C CYS A 553 11.49 8.03 -23.90
N PHE A 554 12.17 6.88 -23.83
CA PHE A 554 13.45 6.62 -24.48
C PHE A 554 13.58 5.12 -24.81
N PRO A 555 14.34 4.77 -25.87
CA PRO A 555 15.08 3.54 -26.06
C PRO A 555 14.91 2.43 -25.05
N VAL A 556 15.82 2.55 -24.10
CA VAL A 556 16.12 1.63 -23.03
C VAL A 556 14.94 1.38 -22.10
N ALA A 557 14.02 2.33 -21.91
CA ALA A 557 12.87 2.12 -21.04
C ALA A 557 11.97 0.99 -21.59
N VAL A 558 11.72 1.02 -22.90
CA VAL A 558 10.95 -0.01 -23.61
C VAL A 558 11.69 -1.33 -23.61
N GLN A 559 13.00 -1.31 -23.88
CA GLN A 559 13.82 -2.53 -23.90
C GLN A 559 13.88 -3.21 -22.53
N ILE A 560 14.03 -2.44 -21.44
CA ILE A 560 13.99 -2.95 -20.07
C ILE A 560 12.59 -3.53 -19.80
N ALA A 561 11.53 -2.74 -20.00
CA ALA A 561 10.18 -3.19 -19.69
C ALA A 561 9.78 -4.46 -20.46
N ALA A 562 10.07 -4.52 -21.77
CA ALA A 562 9.79 -5.69 -22.59
C ALA A 562 10.50 -6.93 -22.06
N ARG A 563 11.80 -6.83 -21.74
CA ARG A 563 12.57 -7.94 -21.19
C ARG A 563 12.07 -8.38 -19.82
N GLU A 564 11.77 -7.45 -18.92
CA GLU A 564 11.30 -7.78 -17.56
C GLU A 564 9.90 -8.40 -17.57
N LEU A 565 9.06 -8.08 -18.56
CA LEU A 565 7.74 -8.66 -18.76
C LEU A 565 7.75 -9.94 -19.60
N GLY A 566 8.87 -10.30 -20.23
CA GLY A 566 8.96 -11.45 -21.14
C GLY A 566 8.34 -11.21 -22.52
N LEU A 567 8.27 -9.97 -22.97
CA LEU A 567 7.81 -9.56 -24.30
C LEU A 567 8.99 -9.47 -25.28
N PRO A 568 8.93 -10.10 -26.47
CA PRO A 568 9.96 -9.93 -27.49
C PRO A 568 9.94 -8.50 -28.03
N ALA A 569 11.12 -7.85 -28.11
CA ALA A 569 11.25 -6.47 -28.56
C ALA A 569 10.99 -6.27 -30.06
N ASP A 570 11.09 -7.35 -30.83
CA ASP A 570 11.02 -7.42 -32.28
C ASP A 570 9.79 -8.18 -32.79
N ASP A 571 8.79 -8.42 -31.94
CA ASP A 571 7.54 -9.09 -32.32
C ASP A 571 6.77 -8.26 -33.36
N PRO A 572 6.70 -8.69 -34.65
CA PRO A 572 6.02 -7.91 -35.67
C PRO A 572 4.50 -7.94 -35.54
N LYS A 573 3.94 -8.89 -34.76
CA LYS A 573 2.50 -9.03 -34.56
C LYS A 573 1.99 -8.21 -33.39
N ARG A 574 2.90 -7.84 -32.47
CA ARG A 574 2.57 -7.11 -31.26
C ARG A 574 3.53 -5.93 -31.08
N PRO A 575 3.20 -4.79 -31.69
CA PRO A 575 3.89 -3.54 -31.37
C PRO A 575 3.88 -3.30 -29.85
N LEU A 576 5.00 -2.82 -29.31
CA LEU A 576 5.14 -2.52 -27.88
C LEU A 576 4.53 -1.16 -27.49
N SER A 577 3.79 -0.53 -28.39
CA SER A 577 3.00 0.66 -28.15
C SER A 577 1.73 0.60 -28.99
N VAL A 578 0.63 1.13 -28.44
CA VAL A 578 -0.60 1.40 -29.19
C VAL A 578 -0.73 2.88 -29.56
N THR A 579 0.02 3.76 -28.89
CA THR A 579 -0.02 5.21 -29.10
C THR A 579 1.08 5.71 -30.06
N GLY A 580 2.20 4.99 -30.15
CA GLY A 580 3.42 5.39 -30.86
C GLY A 580 4.50 6.01 -29.97
N GLY A 581 4.35 5.93 -28.64
CA GLY A 581 5.35 6.38 -27.66
C GLY A 581 5.47 7.90 -27.51
N LEU A 582 6.27 8.36 -26.54
CA LEU A 582 6.32 9.78 -26.18
C LEU A 582 7.05 10.64 -27.20
N THR A 583 7.88 10.05 -28.07
CA THR A 583 8.51 10.77 -29.17
C THR A 583 7.48 11.20 -30.21
N PHE A 584 6.73 10.23 -30.76
CA PHE A 584 5.87 10.44 -31.92
C PHE A 584 4.40 10.63 -31.52
N GLY A 585 3.89 9.78 -30.63
CA GLY A 585 2.57 9.93 -30.02
C GLY A 585 2.43 11.23 -29.22
N GLY A 586 3.55 11.74 -28.69
CA GLY A 586 3.62 12.94 -27.86
C GLY A 586 3.71 12.58 -26.37
N GLY A 587 4.51 13.34 -25.62
CA GLY A 587 4.77 13.11 -24.21
C GLY A 587 4.12 14.17 -23.33
N PRO A 588 2.83 14.05 -22.96
CA PRO A 588 2.18 14.96 -22.03
C PRO A 588 2.64 14.70 -20.59
N GLY A 589 3.94 14.93 -20.34
CA GLY A 589 4.57 14.87 -19.03
C GLY A 589 4.18 13.62 -18.25
N ASN A 590 3.42 13.84 -17.18
CA ASN A 590 2.98 12.80 -16.26
C ASN A 590 1.82 11.93 -16.79
N ASN A 591 1.11 12.38 -17.84
CA ASN A 591 -0.18 11.83 -18.26
C ASN A 591 -0.14 10.94 -19.52
N TYR A 592 1.05 10.52 -19.98
CA TYR A 592 1.11 9.58 -21.13
C TYR A 592 0.27 8.31 -20.89
N GLY A 593 0.31 7.75 -19.67
CA GLY A 593 -0.46 6.57 -19.30
C GLY A 593 -1.97 6.71 -19.52
N GLY A 594 -2.54 7.90 -19.31
CA GLY A 594 -3.95 8.15 -19.59
C GLY A 594 -4.28 8.08 -21.09
N HIS A 595 -3.37 8.55 -21.94
CA HIS A 595 -3.51 8.41 -23.40
C HIS A 595 -3.35 6.95 -23.85
N ALA A 596 -2.40 6.21 -23.26
CA ALA A 596 -2.21 4.79 -23.54
C ALA A 596 -3.47 3.97 -23.25
N VAL A 597 -4.07 4.15 -22.07
CA VAL A 597 -5.32 3.46 -21.71
C VAL A 597 -6.48 3.89 -22.60
N ALA A 598 -6.62 5.19 -22.89
CA ALA A 598 -7.69 5.67 -23.78
C ALA A 598 -7.62 5.03 -25.18
N THR A 599 -6.42 4.93 -25.76
CA THR A 599 -6.22 4.27 -27.06
C THR A 599 -6.42 2.75 -26.96
N LEU A 600 -5.98 2.12 -25.87
CA LEU A 600 -6.16 0.69 -25.63
C LEU A 600 -7.63 0.28 -25.56
N VAL A 601 -8.47 1.09 -24.91
CA VAL A 601 -9.93 0.87 -24.80
C VAL A 601 -10.59 0.75 -26.17
N GLY A 602 -10.21 1.61 -27.13
CA GLY A 602 -10.72 1.53 -28.51
C GLY A 602 -10.40 0.20 -29.18
N ARG A 603 -9.16 -0.30 -29.00
CA ARG A 603 -8.74 -1.61 -29.55
C ARG A 603 -9.47 -2.78 -28.88
N LEU A 604 -9.57 -2.76 -27.55
CA LEU A 604 -10.25 -3.83 -26.80
C LEU A 604 -11.74 -3.91 -27.11
N ARG A 605 -12.41 -2.79 -27.40
CA ARG A 605 -13.82 -2.82 -27.87
C ARG A 605 -13.94 -3.40 -29.29
N ALA A 606 -12.97 -3.16 -30.15
CA ALA A 606 -12.94 -3.72 -31.51
C ALA A 606 -12.59 -5.23 -31.51
N GLU A 607 -11.78 -5.66 -30.55
CA GLU A 607 -11.32 -7.04 -30.37
C GLU A 607 -11.67 -7.55 -28.96
N PRO A 608 -12.97 -7.77 -28.65
CA PRO A 608 -13.47 -7.95 -27.28
C PRO A 608 -12.99 -9.20 -26.55
N GLU A 609 -12.42 -10.17 -27.26
CA GLU A 609 -11.89 -11.41 -26.68
C GLU A 609 -10.41 -11.27 -26.24
N THR A 610 -9.80 -10.11 -26.47
CA THR A 610 -8.37 -9.89 -26.22
C THR A 610 -8.09 -9.22 -24.87
N TYR A 611 -6.82 -9.28 -24.47
CA TYR A 611 -6.30 -8.58 -23.30
C TYR A 611 -5.30 -7.50 -23.69
N GLY A 612 -5.35 -6.41 -22.95
CA GLY A 612 -4.48 -5.25 -23.09
C GLY A 612 -3.64 -5.02 -21.84
N LEU A 613 -2.40 -4.59 -22.03
CA LEU A 613 -1.52 -4.12 -20.96
C LEU A 613 -1.09 -2.68 -21.22
N SER A 614 -1.22 -1.83 -20.21
CA SER A 614 -0.64 -0.48 -20.19
C SER A 614 0.36 -0.38 -19.04
N THR A 615 1.50 0.26 -19.29
CA THR A 615 2.49 0.58 -18.27
C THR A 615 2.75 2.09 -18.23
N SER A 616 3.12 2.58 -17.06
CA SER A 616 3.49 3.96 -16.83
C SER A 616 4.68 4.01 -15.90
N LEU A 617 5.56 4.97 -16.16
CA LEU A 617 6.89 5.00 -15.57
C LEU A 617 7.26 6.41 -15.15
N GLY A 618 7.75 6.55 -13.92
CA GLY A 618 8.24 7.82 -13.37
C GLY A 618 9.77 7.83 -13.17
N TRP A 619 10.36 9.02 -13.33
CA TRP A 619 11.79 9.29 -13.21
C TRP A 619 12.66 8.44 -14.15
N TYR A 620 13.60 7.65 -13.61
CA TYR A 620 14.65 6.95 -14.35
C TYR A 620 14.45 5.44 -14.29
N VAL A 621 13.31 4.96 -14.82
CA VAL A 621 12.83 3.59 -14.59
C VAL A 621 12.69 3.31 -13.09
N THR A 622 12.20 4.30 -12.33
CA THR A 622 12.17 4.23 -10.86
C THR A 622 10.80 3.86 -10.34
N LYS A 623 9.77 4.62 -10.73
CA LYS A 623 8.38 4.39 -10.30
C LYS A 623 7.62 3.69 -11.41
N HIS A 624 6.77 2.74 -11.05
CA HIS A 624 6.04 1.91 -12.00
C HIS A 624 4.58 1.77 -11.61
N ALA A 625 3.69 1.90 -12.59
CA ALA A 625 2.28 1.55 -12.48
C ALA A 625 1.86 0.79 -13.75
N LEU A 626 1.12 -0.30 -13.58
CA LEU A 626 0.66 -1.17 -14.66
C LEU A 626 -0.83 -1.45 -14.50
N GLY A 627 -1.51 -1.71 -15.62
CA GLY A 627 -2.92 -2.11 -15.65
C GLY A 627 -3.21 -3.16 -16.73
N VAL A 628 -4.02 -4.16 -16.39
CA VAL A 628 -4.50 -5.20 -17.31
C VAL A 628 -5.99 -4.97 -17.60
N TYR A 629 -6.36 -5.00 -18.87
CA TYR A 629 -7.67 -4.59 -19.37
C TYR A 629 -8.25 -5.62 -20.35
N SER A 630 -9.58 -5.76 -20.38
CA SER A 630 -10.29 -6.53 -21.41
C SER A 630 -11.76 -6.11 -21.47
N ALA A 631 -12.43 -6.30 -22.61
CA ALA A 631 -13.89 -6.21 -22.69
C ALA A 631 -14.59 -7.44 -22.06
N GLN A 632 -13.84 -8.52 -21.78
CA GLN A 632 -14.37 -9.64 -21.01
C GLN A 632 -14.40 -9.32 -19.51
N PRO A 633 -15.46 -9.72 -18.80
CA PRO A 633 -15.50 -9.62 -17.34
C PRO A 633 -14.35 -10.34 -16.65
N PRO A 634 -13.87 -9.82 -15.51
CA PRO A 634 -12.77 -10.42 -14.78
C PRO A 634 -13.23 -11.67 -14.02
N ARG A 635 -12.33 -12.65 -13.88
CA ARG A 635 -12.58 -13.89 -13.13
C ARG A 635 -12.55 -13.68 -11.61
N ALA A 636 -11.80 -12.69 -11.17
CA ALA A 636 -11.67 -12.26 -9.79
C ALA A 636 -11.93 -10.75 -9.70
N GLY A 637 -12.43 -10.27 -8.56
CA GLY A 637 -12.62 -8.84 -8.35
C GLY A 637 -11.31 -8.06 -8.54
N PHE A 638 -11.42 -6.81 -9.00
CA PHE A 638 -10.27 -5.94 -9.20
C PHE A 638 -9.47 -5.77 -7.90
N ARG A 639 -8.13 -5.73 -8.02
CA ARG A 639 -7.23 -5.34 -6.94
C ARG A 639 -6.14 -4.42 -7.47
N HIS A 640 -5.77 -3.43 -6.64
CA HIS A 640 -4.54 -2.66 -6.79
C HIS A 640 -3.43 -3.33 -5.96
N LEU A 641 -2.57 -4.09 -6.64
CA LEU A 641 -1.51 -4.89 -6.07
C LEU A 641 -0.26 -4.03 -5.78
N ARG A 642 0.36 -4.28 -4.63
CA ARG A 642 1.64 -3.68 -4.21
C ARG A 642 2.54 -4.81 -3.69
N PRO A 643 3.00 -5.72 -4.56
CA PRO A 643 3.81 -6.86 -4.16
C PRO A 643 5.16 -6.39 -3.58
N ILE A 644 5.76 -7.23 -2.75
CA ILE A 644 7.12 -7.01 -2.24
C ILE A 644 8.09 -7.17 -3.42
N ILE A 645 8.95 -6.18 -3.62
CA ILE A 645 9.94 -6.17 -4.70
C ILE A 645 11.28 -6.59 -4.11
N ASP A 646 11.75 -7.78 -4.49
CA ASP A 646 13.05 -8.29 -4.10
C ASP A 646 14.14 -7.60 -4.92
N ASN A 647 14.68 -6.51 -4.36
CA ASN A 647 15.80 -5.81 -4.97
C ASN A 647 17.11 -6.55 -4.70
N PRO A 648 17.94 -6.79 -5.72
CA PRO A 648 19.28 -7.33 -5.53
C PRO A 648 20.16 -6.35 -4.73
N PRO A 649 21.28 -6.80 -4.14
CA PRO A 649 22.11 -5.98 -3.25
C PRO A 649 22.55 -4.67 -3.90
N PRO A 650 22.26 -3.50 -3.29
CA PRO A 650 22.58 -2.21 -3.88
C PRO A 650 24.09 -1.95 -3.89
N ARG A 651 24.53 -1.07 -4.78
CA ARG A 651 25.90 -0.57 -4.84
C ARG A 651 26.00 0.79 -4.16
N PRO A 652 27.01 1.04 -3.30
CA PRO A 652 27.29 2.39 -2.85
C PRO A 652 27.65 3.29 -4.03
N ALA A 653 27.05 4.47 -4.12
CA ALA A 653 27.37 5.48 -5.13
C ALA A 653 28.38 6.52 -4.59
N ARG A 654 29.37 6.90 -5.41
CA ARG A 654 30.38 7.92 -5.09
C ARG A 654 30.58 8.87 -6.28
N ASP A 655 30.95 10.11 -5.98
CA ASP A 655 31.31 11.14 -6.97
C ASP A 655 32.82 11.30 -7.18
N SER A 656 33.61 10.49 -6.47
CA SER A 656 35.07 10.56 -6.46
C SER A 656 35.67 9.20 -6.17
N HIS A 657 36.84 8.95 -6.77
CA HIS A 657 37.63 7.73 -6.61
C HIS A 657 39.06 7.99 -7.04
N ASP A 658 40.03 7.38 -6.37
CA ASP A 658 41.41 7.29 -6.83
C ASP A 658 41.82 5.80 -6.84
N GLY A 659 42.34 5.34 -7.97
CA GLY A 659 42.76 3.95 -8.17
C GLY A 659 42.03 3.25 -9.31
N PRO A 660 42.17 1.91 -9.40
CA PRO A 660 41.61 1.13 -10.50
C PRO A 660 40.08 1.07 -10.45
N ALA A 661 39.45 0.96 -11.61
CA ALA A 661 38.02 0.73 -11.80
C ALA A 661 37.75 0.12 -13.20
N VAL A 662 36.50 -0.21 -13.50
CA VAL A 662 36.07 -0.70 -14.82
C VAL A 662 34.91 0.15 -15.34
N ILE A 663 34.91 0.52 -16.63
CA ILE A 663 33.81 1.28 -17.23
C ILE A 663 32.56 0.40 -17.33
N GLU A 664 31.49 0.78 -16.65
CA GLU A 664 30.19 0.10 -16.72
C GLU A 664 29.32 0.68 -17.83
N ALA A 665 29.26 2.01 -17.91
CA ALA A 665 28.36 2.77 -18.77
C ALA A 665 28.92 4.18 -19.01
N TYR A 666 28.52 4.81 -20.11
CA TYR A 666 28.85 6.21 -20.39
C TYR A 666 27.80 6.91 -21.26
N THR A 667 27.83 8.24 -21.25
CA THR A 667 27.16 9.08 -22.25
C THR A 667 27.94 10.36 -22.48
N VAL A 668 27.68 11.03 -23.60
CA VAL A 668 28.27 12.32 -23.97
C VAL A 668 27.14 13.25 -24.39
N PRO A 669 26.74 14.23 -23.56
CA PRO A 669 25.76 15.24 -23.93
C PRO A 669 26.31 16.21 -24.98
N TYR A 670 25.45 16.69 -25.87
CA TYR A 670 25.81 17.64 -26.93
C TYR A 670 25.02 18.94 -26.82
N THR A 671 25.69 20.04 -27.15
CA THR A 671 25.07 21.34 -27.35
C THR A 671 24.15 21.33 -28.58
N ARG A 672 23.31 22.36 -28.73
CA ARG A 672 22.40 22.45 -29.89
C ARG A 672 23.12 22.58 -31.24
N ASP A 673 24.32 23.15 -31.25
CA ASP A 673 25.22 23.25 -32.40
C ASP A 673 26.05 21.98 -32.64
N GLY A 674 25.90 20.95 -31.80
CA GLY A 674 26.49 19.62 -32.00
C GLY A 674 27.88 19.43 -31.38
N ALA A 675 28.34 20.35 -30.52
CA ALA A 675 29.61 20.20 -29.82
C ALA A 675 29.43 19.30 -28.56
N PRO A 676 30.34 18.35 -28.29
CA PRO A 676 30.28 17.54 -27.08
C PRO A 676 30.58 18.40 -25.84
N GLU A 677 29.76 18.28 -24.80
CA GLU A 677 29.88 19.10 -23.59
C GLU A 677 30.81 18.50 -22.53
N ALA A 678 30.67 17.19 -22.29
CA ALA A 678 31.43 16.43 -21.29
C ALA A 678 31.21 14.93 -21.49
N ALA A 679 32.17 14.12 -21.05
CA ALA A 679 31.96 12.71 -20.80
C ALA A 679 31.29 12.52 -19.43
N VAL A 680 30.21 11.74 -19.36
CA VAL A 680 29.61 11.26 -18.12
C VAL A 680 29.78 9.76 -18.06
N VAL A 681 30.47 9.26 -17.04
CA VAL A 681 30.93 7.86 -16.97
C VAL A 681 30.50 7.23 -15.64
N SER A 682 29.96 6.02 -15.72
CA SER A 682 29.78 5.11 -14.59
C SER A 682 30.92 4.10 -14.57
N LEU A 683 31.63 4.03 -13.44
CA LEU A 683 32.71 3.10 -13.20
C LEU A 683 32.36 2.18 -12.03
N ILE A 684 32.85 0.95 -12.04
CA ILE A 684 32.79 0.06 -10.88
C ILE A 684 34.17 -0.11 -10.28
N ALA A 685 34.32 0.28 -9.02
CA ALA A 685 35.54 0.10 -8.24
C ALA A 685 35.69 -1.35 -7.75
N PRO A 686 36.91 -1.81 -7.38
CA PRO A 686 37.14 -3.17 -6.92
C PRO A 686 36.31 -3.60 -5.69
N ASP A 687 35.86 -2.65 -4.88
CA ASP A 687 34.99 -2.89 -3.72
C ASP A 687 33.49 -3.01 -4.08
N GLY A 688 33.16 -2.94 -5.37
CA GLY A 688 31.80 -3.02 -5.91
C GLY A 688 31.04 -1.70 -5.89
N ALA A 689 31.63 -0.60 -5.40
CA ALA A 689 31.01 0.72 -5.43
C ALA A 689 30.94 1.28 -6.87
N ARG A 690 29.87 2.02 -7.16
CA ARG A 690 29.70 2.74 -8.41
C ARG A 690 30.22 4.16 -8.27
N ILE A 691 31.11 4.56 -9.18
CA ILE A 691 31.68 5.91 -9.23
C ILE A 691 31.08 6.62 -10.44
N LEU A 692 30.47 7.77 -10.21
CA LEU A 692 29.93 8.63 -11.25
C LEU A 692 30.83 9.84 -11.44
N LEU A 693 31.40 9.99 -12.63
CA LEU A 693 32.31 11.09 -12.94
C LEU A 693 31.82 11.86 -14.16
N ARG A 694 31.99 13.19 -14.11
CA ARG A 694 31.84 14.08 -15.26
C ARG A 694 33.21 14.68 -15.61
N SER A 695 33.66 14.46 -16.84
CA SER A 695 34.98 14.89 -17.32
C SER A 695 34.87 15.73 -18.58
N LYS A 696 35.67 16.80 -18.68
CA LYS A 696 35.84 17.64 -19.87
C LYS A 696 37.13 17.33 -20.63
N GLN A 697 37.76 16.20 -20.35
CA GLN A 697 39.00 15.80 -21.01
C GLN A 697 38.73 15.46 -22.47
N SER A 698 39.35 16.20 -23.39
CA SER A 698 39.14 16.01 -24.84
C SER A 698 39.50 14.61 -25.30
N GLU A 699 40.63 14.05 -24.84
CA GLU A 699 41.07 12.70 -25.19
C GLU A 699 40.03 11.62 -24.82
N LEU A 700 39.43 11.74 -23.62
CA LEU A 700 38.39 10.81 -23.17
C LEU A 700 37.11 10.95 -24.01
N ILE A 701 36.71 12.18 -24.33
CA ILE A 701 35.52 12.45 -25.16
C ILE A 701 35.73 11.87 -26.57
N ASP A 702 36.91 12.06 -27.16
CA ASP A 702 37.26 11.52 -28.47
C ASP A 702 37.24 9.98 -28.47
N GLU A 703 37.78 9.34 -27.42
CA GLU A 703 37.72 7.88 -27.30
C GLU A 703 36.30 7.34 -27.10
N LEU A 704 35.45 8.02 -26.33
CA LEU A 704 34.07 7.61 -26.08
C LEU A 704 33.15 7.79 -27.29
N THR A 705 33.44 8.79 -28.13
CA THR A 705 32.66 9.08 -29.34
C THR A 705 33.17 8.32 -30.57
N GLY A 706 34.45 7.98 -30.62
CA GLY A 706 35.07 7.23 -31.72
C GLY A 706 35.25 5.73 -31.49
N GLY A 707 35.02 5.22 -30.27
CA GLY A 707 35.29 3.83 -29.91
C GLY A 707 34.29 3.22 -28.94
N ASP A 708 34.60 2.01 -28.46
CA ASP A 708 33.80 1.30 -27.46
C ASP A 708 34.66 1.02 -26.21
N LEU A 709 34.40 1.76 -25.14
CA LEU A 709 35.14 1.63 -23.88
C LEU A 709 34.41 0.79 -22.83
N LEU A 710 33.22 0.25 -23.11
CA LEU A 710 32.47 -0.52 -22.13
C LEU A 710 33.26 -1.76 -21.67
N GLY A 711 33.34 -1.96 -20.35
CA GLY A 711 34.06 -3.07 -19.75
C GLY A 711 35.58 -2.91 -19.75
N LEU A 712 36.15 -1.79 -20.23
CA LEU A 712 37.60 -1.61 -20.17
C LEU A 712 38.08 -1.20 -18.76
N PRO A 713 39.25 -1.70 -18.32
CA PRO A 713 39.86 -1.27 -17.08
C PRO A 713 40.42 0.15 -17.22
N VAL A 714 40.25 0.94 -16.16
CA VAL A 714 40.74 2.32 -16.07
C VAL A 714 41.39 2.57 -14.72
N THR A 715 42.28 3.56 -14.67
CA THR A 715 42.79 4.14 -13.44
C THR A 715 42.27 5.58 -13.33
N VAL A 716 41.68 5.90 -12.18
CA VAL A 716 41.28 7.27 -11.84
C VAL A 716 42.36 7.93 -10.97
N THR A 717 42.75 9.16 -11.29
CA THR A 717 43.69 9.94 -10.48
C THR A 717 43.30 11.41 -10.48
N GLY A 718 42.91 11.95 -9.33
CA GLY A 718 42.46 13.34 -9.20
C GLY A 718 41.28 13.67 -10.14
N GLY A 719 40.37 12.71 -10.33
CA GLY A 719 39.22 12.82 -11.24
C GLY A 719 39.53 12.63 -12.73
N GLN A 720 40.81 12.44 -13.10
CA GLN A 720 41.20 12.11 -14.47
C GLN A 720 41.08 10.60 -14.72
N ILE A 721 40.53 10.20 -15.85
CA ILE A 721 40.35 8.79 -16.23
C ILE A 721 41.39 8.43 -17.28
N ARG A 722 42.20 7.39 -17.02
CA ARG A 722 43.14 6.81 -17.99
C ARG A 722 42.76 5.36 -18.26
N VAL A 723 42.61 5.00 -19.54
CA VAL A 723 42.37 3.61 -19.96
C VAL A 723 43.66 2.80 -19.82
N ASP A 724 43.60 1.65 -19.14
CA ASP A 724 44.77 0.82 -18.81
C ASP A 724 45.10 -0.23 -19.88
N GLY A 725 44.11 -0.62 -20.69
CA GLY A 725 44.25 -1.64 -21.73
C GLY A 725 43.00 -1.74 -22.60
N ARG A 726 43.04 -2.62 -23.61
CA ARG A 726 41.91 -2.87 -24.53
C ARG A 726 41.20 -4.20 -24.27
N ASP A 727 41.71 -5.02 -23.35
CA ASP A 727 41.04 -6.24 -22.89
C ASP A 727 39.92 -5.87 -21.92
N ARG A 728 38.73 -6.42 -22.14
CA ARG A 728 37.57 -6.18 -21.26
C ARG A 728 37.71 -6.96 -19.96
N ALA A 729 37.40 -6.31 -18.85
CA ALA A 729 37.32 -6.90 -17.52
C ALA A 729 35.86 -7.14 -17.12
N GLU A 730 35.64 -8.16 -16.29
CA GLU A 730 34.33 -8.37 -15.66
C GLU A 730 34.04 -7.25 -14.65
N LEU A 731 32.79 -6.79 -14.59
CA LEU A 731 32.39 -5.79 -13.61
C LEU A 731 32.42 -6.39 -12.20
N PRO A 732 33.12 -5.78 -11.24
CA PRO A 732 33.10 -6.25 -9.85
C PRO A 732 31.67 -6.40 -9.31
N ALA A 733 31.41 -7.48 -8.58
CA ALA A 733 30.12 -7.75 -7.94
C ALA A 733 29.74 -6.63 -6.95
N PRO A 734 28.45 -6.40 -6.69
CA PRO A 734 28.03 -5.50 -5.61
C PRO A 734 28.58 -6.00 -4.25
N PRO A 735 28.83 -5.10 -3.29
CA PRO A 735 29.21 -5.52 -1.95
C PRO A 735 28.06 -6.28 -1.28
N PRO A 736 28.35 -7.17 -0.30
CA PRO A 736 27.31 -7.82 0.48
C PRO A 736 26.39 -6.78 1.15
N PRO A 737 25.07 -7.01 1.16
CA PRO A 737 24.14 -6.05 1.74
C PRO A 737 24.37 -5.94 3.27
N PRO A 738 24.13 -4.75 3.86
CA PRO A 738 24.31 -4.54 5.29
C PRO A 738 23.26 -5.27 6.15
N VAL A 739 22.22 -5.80 5.53
CA VAL A 739 21.18 -6.63 6.13
C VAL A 739 20.87 -7.79 5.17
N LEU A 740 20.84 -9.01 5.69
CA LEU A 740 20.46 -10.21 4.97
C LEU A 740 19.08 -10.66 5.45
N VAL A 741 18.26 -11.18 4.53
CA VAL A 741 16.94 -11.74 4.84
C VAL A 741 16.87 -13.17 4.33
N GLU A 742 16.49 -14.10 5.20
CA GLU A 742 16.28 -15.51 4.88
C GLU A 742 14.87 -15.94 5.31
N ARG A 743 14.14 -16.65 4.44
CA ARG A 743 12.82 -17.21 4.76
C ARG A 743 12.92 -18.71 5.00
N ARG A 744 12.39 -19.18 6.14
CA ARG A 744 12.25 -20.60 6.48
C ARG A 744 10.80 -20.90 6.82
N GLY A 745 10.01 -21.24 5.79
CA GLY A 745 8.56 -21.40 5.92
C GLY A 745 7.93 -20.12 6.48
N PRO A 746 7.19 -20.16 7.61
CA PRO A 746 6.57 -18.97 8.18
C PRO A 746 7.55 -18.01 8.88
N ILE A 747 8.83 -18.38 9.05
CA ILE A 747 9.81 -17.61 9.80
C ILE A 747 10.68 -16.74 8.87
N THR A 748 10.84 -15.46 9.20
CA THR A 748 11.79 -14.54 8.55
C THR A 748 12.99 -14.31 9.45
N ILE A 749 14.20 -14.55 8.96
CA ILE A 749 15.45 -14.26 9.66
C ILE A 749 16.05 -12.99 9.05
N ILE A 750 16.27 -11.97 9.88
CA ILE A 750 16.84 -10.67 9.52
C ILE A 750 18.20 -10.59 10.21
N THR A 751 19.27 -10.56 9.42
CA THR A 751 20.65 -10.55 9.94
C THR A 751 21.33 -9.24 9.61
N VAL A 752 21.73 -8.46 10.61
CA VAL A 752 22.62 -7.31 10.42
C VAL A 752 24.00 -7.81 10.02
N ASN A 753 24.47 -7.44 8.84
CA ASN A 753 25.65 -7.99 8.18
C ASN A 753 26.75 -6.93 8.01
N ARG A 754 27.30 -6.46 9.13
CA ARG A 754 28.46 -5.54 9.18
C ARG A 754 29.49 -6.00 10.24
N PRO A 755 29.95 -7.27 10.22
CA PRO A 755 30.76 -7.84 11.29
C PRO A 755 32.09 -7.10 11.54
N GLN A 756 32.68 -6.51 10.49
CA GLN A 756 33.91 -5.72 10.55
C GLN A 756 33.81 -4.47 11.45
N VAL A 757 32.59 -3.99 11.72
CA VAL A 757 32.31 -2.91 12.68
C VAL A 757 31.36 -3.38 13.80
N ARG A 758 31.36 -4.69 14.09
CA ARG A 758 30.54 -5.33 15.13
C ARG A 758 29.04 -5.01 14.96
N ASN A 759 28.57 -5.04 13.72
CA ASN A 759 27.16 -4.78 13.35
C ASN A 759 26.63 -3.43 13.86
N ALA A 760 27.49 -2.41 13.94
CA ALA A 760 27.04 -1.06 14.18
C ALA A 760 26.04 -0.64 13.07
N ILE A 761 25.04 0.17 13.41
CA ILE A 761 23.96 0.56 12.52
C ILE A 761 24.25 1.95 11.95
N ASN A 762 24.42 2.01 10.63
CA ASN A 762 24.42 3.24 9.85
C ASN A 762 23.07 3.37 9.11
N LEU A 763 22.86 4.43 8.32
CA LEU A 763 21.59 4.66 7.63
C LEU A 763 21.25 3.52 6.66
N ALA A 764 22.23 3.00 5.93
CA ALA A 764 22.03 1.88 5.01
C ALA A 764 21.53 0.60 5.74
N ALA A 765 22.09 0.30 6.91
CA ALA A 765 21.62 -0.82 7.73
C ALA A 765 20.21 -0.57 8.29
N ALA A 766 19.93 0.66 8.76
CA ALA A 766 18.61 1.03 9.27
C ALA A 766 17.51 0.91 8.19
N LEU A 767 17.76 1.42 6.98
CA LEU A 767 16.87 1.25 5.83
C LEU A 767 16.70 -0.23 5.44
N GLY A 768 17.76 -1.02 5.53
CA GLY A 768 17.70 -2.47 5.30
C GLY A 768 16.82 -3.20 6.32
N ILE A 769 16.90 -2.84 7.61
CA ILE A 769 16.05 -3.38 8.68
C ILE A 769 14.60 -2.97 8.44
N GLU A 770 14.34 -1.70 8.14
CA GLU A 770 12.99 -1.20 7.87
C GLU A 770 12.33 -1.97 6.72
N ARG A 771 13.01 -2.08 5.58
CA ARG A 771 12.50 -2.83 4.42
C ARG A 771 12.19 -4.29 4.77
N ALA A 772 13.08 -4.96 5.51
CA ALA A 772 12.88 -6.35 5.89
C ALA A 772 11.65 -6.53 6.80
N LEU A 773 11.40 -5.59 7.72
CA LEU A 773 10.27 -5.63 8.62
C LEU A 773 8.95 -5.25 7.94
N ASP A 774 8.97 -4.29 7.01
CA ASP A 774 7.79 -3.94 6.22
C ASP A 774 7.37 -5.09 5.31
N ALA A 775 8.34 -5.73 4.63
CA ALA A 775 8.11 -6.95 3.87
C ALA A 775 7.54 -8.07 4.76
N PHE A 776 8.09 -8.25 5.95
CA PHE A 776 7.60 -9.22 6.93
C PHE A 776 6.16 -8.95 7.38
N ASP A 777 5.80 -7.70 7.68
CA ASP A 777 4.43 -7.34 8.09
C ASP A 777 3.41 -7.48 6.94
N ALA A 778 3.84 -7.24 5.70
CA ALA A 778 3.01 -7.32 4.49
C ALA A 778 2.77 -8.76 4.00
N ASP A 779 3.73 -9.68 4.19
CA ASP A 779 3.62 -11.08 3.72
C ASP A 779 2.66 -11.91 4.61
N PRO A 780 1.46 -12.32 4.13
CA PRO A 780 0.53 -13.13 4.93
C PRO A 780 1.06 -14.52 5.28
N ALA A 781 2.05 -15.05 4.54
CA ALA A 781 2.71 -16.31 4.85
C ALA A 781 3.79 -16.17 5.95
N ALA A 782 4.24 -14.95 6.25
CA ALA A 782 5.18 -14.68 7.33
C ALA A 782 4.46 -14.49 8.66
N GLN A 783 4.90 -15.21 9.69
CA GLN A 783 4.27 -15.20 11.02
C GLN A 783 5.21 -14.74 12.14
N VAL A 784 6.51 -15.06 12.08
CA VAL A 784 7.49 -14.70 13.14
C VAL A 784 8.79 -14.21 12.49
N ALA A 785 9.35 -13.13 13.02
CA ALA A 785 10.66 -12.63 12.62
C ALA A 785 11.72 -12.91 13.69
N ILE A 786 12.95 -13.12 13.26
CA ILE A 786 14.14 -13.19 14.12
C ILE A 786 15.10 -12.11 13.67
N LEU A 787 15.52 -11.22 14.57
CA LEU A 787 16.62 -10.27 14.35
C LEU A 787 17.89 -10.82 14.96
N THR A 788 18.98 -10.87 14.20
CA THR A 788 20.31 -11.33 14.64
C THR A 788 21.41 -10.51 13.99
N GLY A 789 22.67 -10.74 14.36
CA GLY A 789 23.85 -10.13 13.74
C GLY A 789 24.87 -11.15 13.26
N ALA A 790 25.58 -10.82 12.18
CA ALA A 790 26.60 -11.67 11.57
C ALA A 790 27.92 -11.64 12.35
N GLY A 791 28.73 -12.70 12.22
CA GLY A 791 30.11 -12.72 12.73
C GLY A 791 30.25 -12.74 14.25
N GLY A 792 29.26 -13.26 14.97
CA GLY A 792 29.32 -13.45 16.44
C GLY A 792 29.05 -12.21 17.27
N TYR A 793 28.47 -11.16 16.68
CA TYR A 793 28.05 -9.95 17.38
C TYR A 793 26.59 -9.67 17.04
N PHE A 794 25.80 -9.26 18.02
CA PHE A 794 24.44 -8.78 17.76
C PHE A 794 24.48 -7.38 17.16
N SER A 795 24.86 -6.38 17.96
CA SER A 795 25.14 -5.03 17.46
C SER A 795 25.83 -4.16 18.52
N ALA A 796 26.84 -3.40 18.09
CA ALA A 796 27.46 -2.35 18.88
C ALA A 796 26.66 -1.03 18.97
N GLY A 797 25.46 -0.98 18.37
CA GLY A 797 24.60 0.21 18.33
C GLY A 797 24.91 1.14 17.17
N MET A 798 24.70 2.44 17.33
CA MET A 798 24.90 3.42 16.25
C MET A 798 26.37 3.48 15.80
N ASP A 799 26.59 3.54 14.48
CA ASP A 799 27.92 3.73 13.89
C ASP A 799 28.39 5.17 14.12
N LEU A 800 29.17 5.38 15.20
CA LEU A 800 29.67 6.72 15.55
C LEU A 800 30.61 7.32 14.51
N LYS A 801 31.29 6.49 13.69
CA LYS A 801 32.12 6.99 12.59
C LYS A 801 31.25 7.53 11.47
N ALA A 802 30.11 6.90 11.21
CA ALA A 802 29.10 7.40 10.28
C ALA A 802 28.44 8.68 10.80
N ALA A 803 28.05 8.72 12.08
CA ALA A 803 27.49 9.89 12.73
C ALA A 803 28.42 11.12 12.67
N ALA A 804 29.73 10.92 12.83
CA ALA A 804 30.72 11.98 12.68
C ALA A 804 30.78 12.59 11.26
N ARG A 805 30.25 11.88 10.25
CA ARG A 805 30.09 12.37 8.85
C ARG A 805 28.69 12.93 8.58
N GLY A 806 27.84 13.07 9.60
CA GLY A 806 26.47 13.55 9.48
C GLY A 806 25.43 12.47 9.16
N GLU A 807 25.82 11.19 9.11
CA GLU A 807 24.89 10.08 8.84
C GLU A 807 24.23 9.60 10.14
N VAL A 808 22.93 9.85 10.29
CA VAL A 808 22.15 9.35 11.42
C VAL A 808 21.30 8.16 10.96
N PRO A 809 21.30 7.01 11.67
CA PRO A 809 20.49 5.85 11.31
C PRO A 809 19.02 6.07 11.68
N MET A 810 18.36 7.01 11.00
CA MET A 810 16.96 7.37 11.17
C MET A 810 16.23 7.10 9.87
N THR A 811 15.19 6.26 9.92
CA THR A 811 14.31 6.03 8.77
C THR A 811 13.01 6.78 8.94
N GLU A 812 12.32 7.07 7.83
CA GLU A 812 11.08 7.84 7.82
C GLU A 812 9.90 7.02 8.39
N GLY A 813 9.84 5.71 8.13
CA GLY A 813 8.70 4.87 8.49
C GLY A 813 8.77 4.28 9.90
N ARG A 814 9.96 3.84 10.34
CA ARG A 814 10.19 3.10 11.59
C ARG A 814 11.14 3.79 12.57
N GLY A 815 11.68 4.96 12.22
CA GLY A 815 12.44 5.82 13.11
C GLY A 815 13.88 5.33 13.38
N PRO A 816 14.43 5.55 14.59
CA PRO A 816 15.82 5.20 14.88
C PRO A 816 16.11 3.72 14.68
N LEU A 817 17.27 3.43 14.09
CA LEU A 817 17.78 2.09 13.79
C LEU A 817 16.88 1.27 12.84
N GLY A 818 15.88 1.89 12.22
CA GLY A 818 14.95 1.24 11.28
C GLY A 818 13.85 0.39 11.93
N ILE A 819 13.66 0.50 13.25
CA ILE A 819 12.70 -0.35 13.98
C ILE A 819 12.12 0.30 15.24
N THR A 820 12.88 1.14 15.93
CA THR A 820 12.60 1.42 17.36
C THR A 820 11.35 2.27 17.60
N ALA A 821 10.92 3.10 16.65
CA ALA A 821 9.69 3.87 16.78
C ALA A 821 8.44 3.03 16.44
N LYS A 822 8.58 2.08 15.51
CA LYS A 822 7.49 1.22 15.03
C LYS A 822 7.99 -0.22 14.83
N PRO A 823 8.05 -1.03 15.91
CA PRO A 823 8.34 -2.47 15.80
C PRO A 823 7.28 -3.20 14.94
N PRO A 824 7.55 -4.41 14.43
CA PRO A 824 6.59 -5.12 13.58
C PRO A 824 5.34 -5.52 14.36
N ARG A 825 4.19 -5.62 13.67
CA ARG A 825 2.91 -6.02 14.29
C ARG A 825 2.89 -7.50 14.65
N LYS A 826 3.62 -8.31 13.88
CA LYS A 826 3.81 -9.74 14.12
C LYS A 826 4.98 -9.97 15.10
N PRO A 827 5.07 -11.15 15.73
CA PRO A 827 6.14 -11.48 16.68
C PRO A 827 7.56 -11.29 16.13
N LEU A 828 8.42 -10.71 16.97
CA LEU A 828 9.85 -10.51 16.74
C LEU A 828 10.67 -11.09 17.90
N ILE A 829 11.68 -11.89 17.56
CA ILE A 829 12.65 -12.46 18.49
C ILE A 829 14.04 -11.87 18.21
N ALA A 830 14.74 -11.36 19.23
CA ALA A 830 16.15 -11.04 19.12
C ALA A 830 16.99 -12.28 19.46
N ALA A 831 17.88 -12.70 18.57
CA ALA A 831 18.90 -13.72 18.80
C ALA A 831 20.25 -13.03 19.04
N VAL A 832 20.66 -12.92 20.30
CA VAL A 832 21.76 -12.06 20.74
C VAL A 832 23.03 -12.87 20.99
N GLU A 833 23.99 -12.75 20.08
CA GLU A 833 25.38 -13.17 20.26
C GLU A 833 26.26 -11.99 20.69
N GLY A 834 27.15 -12.20 21.65
CA GLY A 834 28.06 -11.16 22.13
C GLY A 834 27.35 -9.89 22.66
N PRO A 835 27.97 -8.70 22.53
CA PRO A 835 27.41 -7.49 23.10
C PRO A 835 26.17 -6.96 22.34
N ALA A 836 25.09 -6.68 23.08
CA ALA A 836 23.98 -5.81 22.70
C ALA A 836 24.09 -4.50 23.50
N LEU A 837 24.83 -3.53 22.95
CA LEU A 837 25.16 -2.28 23.66
C LEU A 837 24.64 -1.05 22.92
N ALA A 838 24.30 -0.02 23.68
CA ALA A 838 23.75 1.24 23.17
C ALA A 838 22.53 0.96 22.27
N GLY A 839 22.52 1.47 21.04
CA GLY A 839 21.51 1.13 20.04
C GLY A 839 21.31 -0.38 19.81
N GLY A 840 22.32 -1.22 20.03
CA GLY A 840 22.18 -2.68 19.95
C GLY A 840 21.32 -3.24 21.07
N CYS A 841 21.40 -2.66 22.27
CA CYS A 841 20.46 -2.95 23.35
C CYS A 841 19.06 -2.45 23.00
N GLU A 842 18.93 -1.29 22.35
CA GLU A 842 17.64 -0.75 21.91
C GLU A 842 16.97 -1.62 20.83
N LEU A 843 17.75 -2.22 19.92
CA LEU A 843 17.28 -3.24 18.99
C LEU A 843 16.72 -4.47 19.73
N ALA A 844 17.47 -5.00 20.70
CA ALA A 844 17.03 -6.16 21.48
C ALA A 844 15.78 -5.84 22.33
N LEU A 845 15.72 -4.63 22.92
CA LEU A 845 14.56 -4.16 23.69
C LEU A 845 13.31 -3.98 22.83
N SER A 846 13.48 -3.70 21.54
CA SER A 846 12.39 -3.56 20.57
C SER A 846 11.80 -4.91 20.12
N ALA A 847 12.45 -6.03 20.43
CA ALA A 847 11.93 -7.37 20.20
C ALA A 847 11.02 -7.83 21.35
N ASP A 848 10.00 -8.63 21.01
CA ASP A 848 9.05 -9.16 21.99
C ASP A 848 9.73 -10.19 22.90
N LEU A 849 10.60 -11.02 22.31
CA LEU A 849 11.31 -12.09 22.99
C LEU A 849 12.82 -11.99 22.71
N VAL A 850 13.63 -12.44 23.66
CA VAL A 850 15.09 -12.45 23.54
C VAL A 850 15.64 -13.84 23.85
N VAL A 851 16.40 -14.39 22.91
CA VAL A 851 17.27 -15.55 23.13
C VAL A 851 18.71 -15.04 23.05
N ALA A 852 19.51 -15.32 24.08
CA ALA A 852 20.88 -14.79 24.14
C ALA A 852 21.90 -15.89 24.45
N ALA A 853 23.08 -15.79 23.85
CA ALA A 853 24.22 -16.57 24.30
C ALA A 853 24.57 -16.23 25.76
N SER A 854 25.01 -17.23 26.51
CA SER A 854 25.30 -17.10 27.95
C SER A 854 26.42 -16.11 28.27
N ASP A 855 27.30 -15.83 27.32
CA ASP A 855 28.40 -14.86 27.39
C ASP A 855 28.06 -13.47 26.80
N SER A 856 26.83 -13.27 26.33
CA SER A 856 26.34 -11.97 25.86
C SER A 856 26.19 -10.94 26.99
N THR A 857 26.20 -9.65 26.62
CA THR A 857 26.03 -8.53 27.57
C THR A 857 25.03 -7.51 27.05
N PHE A 858 24.25 -6.90 27.95
CA PHE A 858 23.22 -5.90 27.63
C PHE A 858 23.49 -4.59 28.36
N GLY A 859 23.32 -3.44 27.69
CA GLY A 859 23.42 -2.15 28.38
C GLY A 859 23.30 -0.93 27.48
N ILE A 860 23.04 0.22 28.10
CA ILE A 860 22.92 1.54 27.47
C ILE A 860 24.00 2.51 27.98
N PRO A 861 25.26 2.41 27.48
CA PRO A 861 26.40 3.18 27.98
C PRO A 861 26.47 4.62 27.41
N GLU A 862 25.39 5.14 26.83
CA GLU A 862 25.30 6.46 26.20
C GLU A 862 25.67 7.59 27.16
N VAL A 863 25.26 7.50 28.43
CA VAL A 863 25.55 8.52 29.45
C VAL A 863 27.05 8.70 29.70
N LYS A 864 27.85 7.64 29.52
CA LYS A 864 29.33 7.71 29.60
C LYS A 864 29.95 8.49 28.44
N ARG A 865 29.17 8.81 27.42
CA ARG A 865 29.59 9.54 26.20
C ARG A 865 28.86 10.88 26.06
N GLY A 866 28.14 11.33 27.10
CA GLY A 866 27.34 12.56 27.05
C GLY A 866 26.12 12.45 26.13
N LEU A 867 25.65 11.23 25.86
CA LEU A 867 24.49 10.95 25.02
C LEU A 867 23.34 10.36 25.84
N VAL A 868 22.16 10.26 25.23
CA VAL A 868 20.97 9.62 25.80
C VAL A 868 20.51 8.51 24.85
N ALA A 869 20.08 7.37 25.40
CA ALA A 869 19.51 6.24 24.63
C ALA A 869 18.10 6.59 24.14
N VAL A 870 18.04 7.45 23.11
CA VAL A 870 16.80 8.02 22.53
C VAL A 870 16.16 7.12 21.47
N GLY A 871 16.78 6.01 21.08
CA GLY A 871 16.15 4.92 20.32
C GLY A 871 15.17 4.07 21.17
N GLY A 872 14.67 4.63 22.27
CA GLY A 872 13.73 3.99 23.18
C GLY A 872 14.38 3.16 24.29
N GLY A 873 15.70 3.17 24.45
CA GLY A 873 16.39 2.41 25.50
C GLY A 873 15.90 2.77 26.91
N VAL A 874 15.84 4.07 27.23
CA VAL A 874 15.34 4.52 28.56
C VAL A 874 13.84 4.25 28.75
N LEU A 875 13.05 4.28 27.67
CA LEU A 875 11.61 3.99 27.72
C LEU A 875 11.35 2.51 27.98
N ARG A 876 11.96 1.63 27.17
CA ARG A 876 11.72 0.20 27.21
C ARG A 876 12.37 -0.50 28.39
N LEU A 877 13.49 0.01 28.91
CA LEU A 877 14.03 -0.49 30.17
C LEU A 877 13.07 -0.26 31.33
N ALA A 878 12.42 0.91 31.41
CA ALA A 878 11.45 1.20 32.46
C ALA A 878 10.19 0.33 32.36
N GLN A 879 9.84 -0.12 31.15
CA GLN A 879 8.72 -1.02 30.89
C GLN A 879 9.06 -2.50 31.20
N ARG A 880 10.31 -2.92 30.95
CA ARG A 880 10.70 -4.34 31.02
C ARG A 880 11.44 -4.74 32.28
N LEU A 881 11.96 -3.79 33.05
CA LEU A 881 12.72 -4.07 34.27
C LEU A 881 12.15 -3.33 35.49
N PRO A 882 12.39 -3.85 36.71
CA PRO A 882 12.11 -3.09 37.93
C PRO A 882 12.79 -1.72 37.89
N ARG A 883 12.05 -0.67 38.27
CA ARG A 883 12.48 0.73 38.18
C ARG A 883 13.90 0.98 38.72
N ALA A 884 14.26 0.39 39.86
CA ALA A 884 15.58 0.59 40.48
C ALA A 884 16.72 0.09 39.58
N LEU A 885 16.53 -1.07 38.93
CA LEU A 885 17.51 -1.64 38.00
C LEU A 885 17.55 -0.88 36.68
N ALA A 886 16.39 -0.46 36.17
CA ALA A 886 16.33 0.41 34.99
C ALA A 886 17.11 1.73 35.23
N MET A 887 16.95 2.34 36.41
CA MET A 887 17.69 3.53 36.82
C MET A 887 19.19 3.25 36.99
N GLU A 888 19.57 2.12 37.57
CA GLU A 888 20.98 1.72 37.69
C GLU A 888 21.65 1.64 36.31
N LEU A 889 21.06 0.90 35.37
CA LEU A 889 21.56 0.77 34.01
C LEU A 889 21.63 2.12 33.30
N ALA A 890 20.57 2.95 33.41
CA ALA A 890 20.48 4.23 32.72
C ALA A 890 21.43 5.30 33.28
N LEU A 891 21.67 5.34 34.60
CA LEU A 891 22.50 6.36 35.23
C LEU A 891 23.99 5.99 35.26
N THR A 892 24.30 4.71 35.45
CA THR A 892 25.70 4.25 35.50
C THR A 892 26.24 4.01 34.09
N GLY A 893 25.40 3.57 33.15
CA GLY A 893 25.82 3.06 31.85
C GLY A 893 26.65 1.77 31.93
N ASP A 894 26.56 1.04 33.05
CA ASP A 894 27.22 -0.27 33.23
C ASP A 894 26.38 -1.38 32.58
N PRO A 895 26.99 -2.32 31.83
CA PRO A 895 26.26 -3.43 31.25
C PRO A 895 26.01 -4.55 32.28
N ILE A 896 24.99 -5.38 32.02
CA ILE A 896 24.71 -6.63 32.74
C ILE A 896 24.95 -7.85 31.83
N THR A 897 25.24 -9.00 32.44
CA THR A 897 25.41 -10.27 31.72
C THR A 897 24.07 -10.83 31.24
N ALA A 898 24.08 -11.68 30.21
CA ALA A 898 22.90 -12.39 29.75
C ALA A 898 22.26 -13.24 30.85
N ALA A 899 23.07 -13.91 31.68
CA ALA A 899 22.58 -14.66 32.84
C ALA A 899 21.78 -13.76 33.81
N ARG A 900 22.32 -12.58 34.15
CA ARG A 900 21.60 -11.61 34.99
C ARG A 900 20.36 -11.08 34.30
N ALA A 901 20.42 -10.80 32.99
CA ALA A 901 19.26 -10.37 32.22
C ALA A 901 18.15 -11.44 32.19
N ALA A 902 18.49 -12.72 32.18
CA ALA A 902 17.54 -13.84 32.25
C ALA A 902 16.87 -13.93 33.63
N GLU A 903 17.64 -13.80 34.72
CA GLU A 903 17.09 -13.74 36.08
C GLU A 903 16.08 -12.60 36.26
N LEU A 904 16.27 -11.50 35.53
CA LEU A 904 15.43 -10.31 35.56
C LEU A 904 14.24 -10.36 34.59
N GLY A 905 14.13 -11.42 33.78
CA GLY A 905 13.05 -11.59 32.79
C GLY A 905 13.23 -10.79 31.49
N LEU A 906 14.39 -10.16 31.29
CA LEU A 906 14.71 -9.48 30.02
C LEU A 906 15.08 -10.48 28.92
N VAL A 907 15.77 -11.57 29.27
CA VAL A 907 16.12 -12.68 28.37
C VAL A 907 15.20 -13.87 28.66
N ASN A 908 14.53 -14.40 27.63
CA ASN A 908 13.61 -15.53 27.76
C ASN A 908 14.33 -16.88 27.81
N GLN A 909 15.41 -17.05 27.04
CA GLN A 909 16.18 -18.29 26.98
C GLN A 909 17.68 -17.99 26.81
N LEU A 910 18.50 -18.71 27.54
CA LEU A 910 19.95 -18.72 27.34
C LEU A 910 20.32 -19.86 26.39
N ALA A 911 21.29 -19.60 25.51
CA ALA A 911 21.92 -20.57 24.64
C ALA A 911 23.42 -20.65 24.94
N GLU A 912 24.05 -21.74 24.49
CA GLU A 912 25.51 -21.78 24.41
C GLU A 912 26.01 -20.74 23.39
N PRO A 913 27.23 -20.20 23.54
CA PRO A 913 27.81 -19.26 22.57
C PRO A 913 27.75 -19.81 21.12
N GLY A 914 27.26 -18.99 20.20
CA GLY A 914 26.99 -19.39 18.81
C GLY A 914 25.64 -20.09 18.58
N GLY A 915 24.87 -20.39 19.63
CA GLY A 915 23.59 -21.10 19.58
C GLY A 915 22.34 -20.21 19.70
N ALA A 916 22.48 -18.88 19.80
CA ALA A 916 21.33 -18.00 20.04
C ALA A 916 20.32 -18.02 18.88
N LEU A 917 20.80 -18.09 17.62
CA LEU A 917 19.92 -18.18 16.45
C LEU A 917 19.14 -19.50 16.42
N ASP A 918 19.77 -20.62 16.74
CA ASP A 918 19.10 -21.92 16.79
C ASP A 918 18.04 -21.96 17.89
N GLY A 919 18.35 -21.40 19.07
CA GLY A 919 17.37 -21.23 20.15
C GLY A 919 16.19 -20.34 19.74
N ALA A 920 16.46 -19.22 19.05
CA ALA A 920 15.42 -18.35 18.52
C ALA A 920 14.57 -19.03 17.45
N LEU A 921 15.16 -19.85 16.58
CA LEU A 921 14.44 -20.65 15.59
C LEU A 921 13.52 -21.68 16.26
N ALA A 922 14.00 -22.38 17.27
CA ALA A 922 13.18 -23.32 18.03
C ALA A 922 12.00 -22.62 18.73
N LEU A 923 12.23 -21.41 19.27
CA LEU A 923 11.17 -20.59 19.86
C LEU A 923 10.18 -20.07 18.82
N ALA A 924 10.66 -19.62 17.66
CA ALA A 924 9.83 -19.15 16.54
C ALA A 924 8.95 -20.28 15.99
N GLN A 925 9.47 -21.50 15.86
CA GLN A 925 8.70 -22.67 15.43
C GLN A 925 7.56 -22.99 16.39
N ARG A 926 7.78 -22.85 17.70
CA ARG A 926 6.73 -23.02 18.71
C ARG A 926 5.64 -21.96 18.64
N ILE A 927 5.97 -20.75 18.17
CA ILE A 927 4.99 -19.69 17.93
C ILE A 927 4.23 -19.95 16.63
N ALA A 928 4.92 -20.29 15.54
CA ALA A 928 4.36 -20.43 14.20
C ALA A 928 3.34 -21.58 14.03
N VAL A 929 3.21 -22.47 15.01
CA VAL A 929 2.17 -23.51 15.02
C VAL A 929 0.83 -23.02 15.59
N ASN A 930 0.74 -21.79 16.09
CA ASN A 930 -0.49 -21.21 16.66
C ASN A 930 -1.21 -20.30 15.64
N ALA A 931 -2.47 -19.98 15.92
CA ALA A 931 -3.29 -19.15 15.04
C ALA A 931 -2.70 -17.72 14.92
N PRO A 932 -2.36 -17.25 13.70
CA PRO A 932 -1.65 -15.99 13.49
C PRO A 932 -2.45 -14.77 13.98
N LEU A 933 -3.77 -14.75 13.78
CA LEU A 933 -4.62 -13.65 14.25
C LEU A 933 -4.68 -13.59 15.78
N SER A 934 -4.69 -14.74 16.45
CA SER A 934 -4.68 -14.80 17.93
C SER A 934 -3.35 -14.31 18.50
N ILE A 935 -2.23 -14.63 17.84
CA ILE A 935 -0.91 -14.17 18.26
C ILE A 935 -0.80 -12.64 18.10
N ALA A 936 -1.19 -12.10 16.94
CA ALA A 936 -1.14 -10.67 16.69
C ALA A 936 -2.02 -9.87 17.67
N ALA A 937 -3.24 -10.35 17.93
CA ALA A 937 -4.13 -9.74 18.92
C ALA A 937 -3.53 -9.80 20.34
N SER A 938 -2.97 -10.95 20.74
CA SER A 938 -2.36 -11.12 22.07
C SER A 938 -1.18 -10.16 22.28
N LYS A 939 -0.30 -10.04 21.28
CA LYS A 939 0.80 -9.08 21.30
C LYS A 939 0.29 -7.65 21.44
N ARG A 940 -0.66 -7.25 20.59
CA ARG A 940 -1.25 -5.91 20.61
C ARG A 940 -1.86 -5.55 21.97
N ILE A 941 -2.58 -6.49 22.60
CA ILE A 941 -3.14 -6.31 23.95
C ILE A 941 -2.02 -6.06 24.96
N ILE A 942 -0.95 -6.86 24.95
CA ILE A 942 0.18 -6.70 25.87
C ILE A 942 0.84 -5.33 25.69
N ASP A 943 1.06 -4.91 24.45
CA ASP A 943 1.77 -3.67 24.12
C ASP A 943 0.94 -2.41 24.46
N GLU A 944 -0.37 -2.42 24.19
CA GLU A 944 -1.25 -1.26 24.38
C GLU A 944 -1.86 -1.17 25.78
N SER A 945 -2.03 -2.29 26.49
CA SER A 945 -2.71 -2.32 27.80
C SER A 945 -2.13 -1.46 28.92
N PRO A 946 -0.80 -1.18 28.98
CA PRO A 946 -0.27 -0.28 30.00
C PRO A 946 -0.85 1.14 29.97
N ASP A 947 -1.32 1.59 28.81
CA ASP A 947 -1.90 2.92 28.62
C ASP A 947 -3.43 2.94 28.76
N TRP A 948 -4.06 1.78 28.99
CA TRP A 948 -5.52 1.69 29.11
C TRP A 948 -6.01 2.09 30.51
N PRO A 949 -7.06 2.92 30.60
CA PRO A 949 -7.78 3.12 31.85
C PRO A 949 -8.28 1.76 32.39
N THR A 950 -8.09 1.51 33.69
CA THR A 950 -8.38 0.20 34.30
C THR A 950 -9.85 -0.22 34.15
N ASP A 951 -10.76 0.75 34.17
CA ASP A 951 -12.19 0.56 33.96
C ASP A 951 -12.56 0.21 32.50
N GLN A 952 -11.70 0.57 31.54
CA GLN A 952 -11.88 0.27 30.10
C GLN A 952 -11.06 -0.94 29.62
N ALA A 953 -10.15 -1.47 30.44
CA ALA A 953 -9.17 -2.46 30.00
C ALA A 953 -9.79 -3.73 29.40
N PHE A 954 -10.84 -4.27 30.00
CA PHE A 954 -11.54 -5.45 29.46
C PHE A 954 -12.30 -5.15 28.16
N THR A 955 -12.87 -3.96 28.04
CA THR A 955 -13.58 -3.52 26.83
C THR A 955 -12.61 -3.41 25.65
N ARG A 956 -11.50 -2.69 25.85
CA ARG A 956 -10.42 -2.57 24.84
C ARG A 956 -9.80 -3.93 24.49
N GLN A 957 -9.59 -4.81 25.47
CA GLN A 957 -9.15 -6.18 25.20
C GLN A 957 -10.14 -6.92 24.30
N GLY A 958 -11.44 -6.81 24.58
CA GLY A 958 -12.50 -7.43 23.78
C GLY A 958 -12.51 -6.94 22.33
N GLU A 959 -12.33 -5.64 22.12
CA GLU A 959 -12.24 -5.03 20.79
C GLU A 959 -11.07 -5.57 19.98
N VAL A 960 -9.88 -5.63 20.59
CA VAL A 960 -8.69 -6.16 19.93
C VAL A 960 -8.81 -7.67 19.67
N ALA A 961 -9.36 -8.43 20.61
CA ALA A 961 -9.51 -9.88 20.48
C ALA A 961 -10.64 -10.30 19.54
N GLY A 962 -11.63 -9.43 19.30
CA GLY A 962 -12.86 -9.73 18.55
C GLY A 962 -12.58 -10.38 17.20
N GLY A 963 -11.77 -9.74 16.36
CA GLY A 963 -11.42 -10.26 15.03
C GLY A 963 -10.69 -11.61 15.06
N ALA A 964 -9.89 -11.88 16.10
CA ALA A 964 -9.24 -13.18 16.24
C ALA A 964 -10.22 -14.28 16.69
N LEU A 965 -11.15 -13.95 17.60
CA LEU A 965 -12.11 -14.90 18.16
C LEU A 965 -13.23 -15.29 17.19
N SER A 966 -13.51 -14.44 16.20
CA SER A 966 -14.49 -14.70 15.14
C SER A 966 -13.90 -15.38 13.91
N SER A 967 -12.59 -15.33 13.72
CA SER A 967 -11.90 -15.86 12.54
C SER A 967 -12.19 -17.32 12.19
N GLN A 968 -11.92 -17.71 10.93
CA GLN A 968 -11.94 -19.12 10.53
C GLN A 968 -10.92 -19.92 11.34
N ASP A 969 -9.81 -19.29 11.75
CA ASP A 969 -8.81 -19.89 12.63
C ASP A 969 -9.41 -20.26 13.99
N ALA A 970 -10.23 -19.41 14.62
CA ALA A 970 -10.87 -19.77 15.88
C ALA A 970 -11.78 -20.99 15.74
N THR A 971 -12.57 -21.04 14.65
CA THR A 971 -13.45 -22.18 14.33
C THR A 971 -12.64 -23.46 14.10
N GLU A 972 -11.57 -23.36 13.31
CA GLU A 972 -10.65 -24.45 13.02
C GLU A 972 -9.97 -24.96 14.28
N GLY A 973 -9.56 -24.09 15.20
CA GLY A 973 -8.93 -24.47 16.46
C GLY A 973 -9.85 -25.34 17.32
N VAL A 974 -11.12 -24.95 17.43
CA VAL A 974 -12.15 -25.74 18.14
C VAL A 974 -12.38 -27.08 17.44
N LEU A 975 -12.49 -27.07 16.11
CA LEU A 975 -12.75 -28.27 15.31
C LEU A 975 -11.58 -29.27 15.39
N ALA A 976 -10.35 -28.80 15.19
CA ALA A 976 -9.14 -29.61 15.24
C ALA A 976 -8.94 -30.23 16.63
N PHE A 977 -9.21 -29.46 17.69
CA PHE A 977 -9.20 -29.96 19.06
C PHE A 977 -10.23 -31.07 19.27
N ALA A 978 -11.48 -30.86 18.83
CA ALA A 978 -12.55 -31.87 18.93
C ALA A 978 -12.23 -33.15 18.14
N GLN A 979 -11.59 -33.01 16.98
CA GLN A 979 -11.21 -34.11 16.09
C GLN A 979 -9.85 -34.73 16.42
N LYS A 980 -9.11 -34.18 17.39
CA LYS A 980 -7.74 -34.59 17.78
C LYS A 980 -6.76 -34.63 16.60
N ARG A 981 -6.84 -33.64 15.72
CA ARG A 981 -5.90 -33.43 14.61
C ARG A 981 -5.16 -32.11 14.76
N ALA A 982 -4.08 -31.93 14.00
CA ALA A 982 -3.42 -30.63 13.90
C ALA A 982 -4.36 -29.62 13.22
N PRO A 983 -4.42 -28.36 13.71
CA PRO A 983 -5.17 -27.30 13.06
C PRO A 983 -4.45 -26.82 11.78
N VAL A 984 -5.24 -26.31 10.83
CA VAL A 984 -4.77 -25.69 9.58
C VAL A 984 -5.19 -24.22 9.56
N TRP A 985 -4.29 -23.35 10.00
CA TRP A 985 -4.55 -21.91 10.05
C TRP A 985 -4.54 -21.28 8.65
N LYS A 986 -5.50 -20.41 8.37
CA LYS A 986 -5.65 -19.67 7.12
C LYS A 986 -5.39 -18.17 7.28
N GLY A 987 -5.33 -17.67 8.51
CA GLY A 987 -5.07 -16.24 8.78
C GLY A 987 -6.19 -15.32 8.29
N ARG A 988 -7.43 -15.79 8.31
CA ARG A 988 -8.63 -15.05 7.89
C ARG A 988 -9.87 -15.48 8.64
#